data_AF-A0AAW0LSJ1-F1
#
_entry.id   AF-A0AAW0LSJ1-F1
#
_cell.length_a   1.000
_cell.length_b   1.000
_cell.length_c   1.000
_cell.angle_alpha   90.00
_cell.angle_beta   90.00
_cell.angle_gamma   90.00
#
_symmetry.space_group_name_H-M   'P 1'
#
loop_
_entity.id
_entity.type
_entity.pdbx_description
1 polymer ?
#
loop_
_entity_poly.entity_id
_entity_poly.type
_entity_poly.pdbx_seq_one_letter_code
_entity_poly.pdbx_strand_id
1 'polypeptide(L)'
;MNTSSCIGISTMKPYCRILISYKSSSIFSNFNNLSKSQTKQFNSRRFRSCDSQITGYIGVIESNRRCFIVSGSNWGRSKVFSNHVDEIWSSGSGSGRGRGSLVISHVASDLRNLSTSTSVDSTASVVNEKGFERIYIQGGLNVKPLVIEKVGAGHGLVQEEEEESSRVGLDGSGVSTDEDSKGLGEKKVSEIEEEAWKLLRNAVVSYCGNPVGTVAANDPVDKQPLNYDQVFIRDFVPSAIAFLLNGEEEIVKNFLLHTLQLQSWEKTVDCYSPGQGLMPASFKVRTVPLDGNEEAFEDVLDPDFGESAIGRVAPVDSGLWWIILLRAYGKITGDYALQERVDVQTGIRLILNLCLADGFDMFPTLLVTDGSCMIDRRMGIHGHPLEIQALFYSALRCSREMLIINDGTKNLVAAINNRLSALSFHIREYYWVDMKKINEIYRYKTEEYSMDATNKFNIYPDQIPSWLVDWFPEEGGYLIGNLQPAHMDFRFFTLGNLWAIVSSLGTPQQNDGILNLIEAKWDDLVAQMPLKICYPALEYEEWRIITGSDPKNTPWSYHNGGSWPTLLWQFTLACIKMGRPELAQKAVSLAEKRLSADQWPEYYDTRSGRFIGKQSRLFQTWTIAGFLASKMLLENPEKASFLFWEEDYELLETCVCALNKSGRKKCSRFAARSQILSNEK
;
A
#
# COMPACT_ATOMS: atom_id res chain seq x y z
N MET A 1 -27.88 41.50 -6.87
CA MET A 1 -27.53 42.33 -5.71
C MET A 1 -26.14 41.93 -5.26
N ASN A 2 -25.18 42.83 -5.46
CA ASN A 2 -23.76 42.63 -5.16
C ASN A 2 -23.54 42.60 -3.66
N THR A 3 -22.83 41.60 -3.14
CA THR A 3 -22.07 41.76 -1.88
C THR A 3 -20.70 41.13 -2.01
N SER A 4 -19.73 41.98 -1.72
CA SER A 4 -18.31 41.87 -1.96
C SER A 4 -17.63 41.20 -0.78
N SER A 5 -16.65 40.35 -1.08
CA SER A 5 -15.71 39.75 -0.15
C SER A 5 -14.67 40.77 0.33
N CYS A 6 -14.56 40.96 1.66
CA CYS A 6 -13.48 41.72 2.29
C CYS A 6 -12.50 40.76 2.99
N ILE A 7 -11.24 40.82 2.57
CA ILE A 7 -10.09 40.13 3.16
C ILE A 7 -9.64 40.88 4.42
N GLY A 8 -9.62 40.21 5.57
CA GLY A 8 -9.08 40.75 6.82
C GLY A 8 -7.64 40.27 7.05
N ILE A 9 -6.68 41.21 7.04
CA ILE A 9 -5.29 41.01 7.43
C ILE A 9 -5.21 41.17 8.96
N SER A 10 -4.80 40.12 9.68
CA SER A 10 -4.47 40.20 11.11
C SER A 10 -2.95 40.25 11.31
N THR A 11 -2.48 41.32 11.94
CA THR A 11 -1.08 41.53 12.32
C THR A 11 -0.90 41.16 13.79
N MET A 12 -0.12 40.11 14.10
CA MET A 12 0.28 39.79 15.47
C MET A 12 1.68 40.35 15.76
N LYS A 13 1.77 41.21 16.78
CA LYS A 13 3.04 41.66 17.40
C LYS A 13 3.48 40.66 18.49
N PRO A 14 4.79 40.39 18.65
CA PRO A 14 5.30 39.49 19.68
C PRO A 14 5.52 40.22 21.01
N TYR A 15 5.28 39.53 22.13
CA TYR A 15 5.64 40.00 23.48
C TYR A 15 6.61 39.00 24.12
N CYS A 16 7.80 39.48 24.47
CA CYS A 16 8.84 38.76 25.21
C CYS A 16 8.88 39.23 26.67
N ARG A 17 9.01 38.30 27.63
CA ARG A 17 9.97 38.33 28.76
C ARG A 17 9.71 37.15 29.71
N ILE A 18 10.70 36.28 29.86
CA ILE A 18 11.46 36.01 31.11
C ILE A 18 12.74 35.28 30.67
N LEU A 19 13.89 35.88 30.96
CA LEU A 19 15.24 35.35 30.76
C LEU A 19 15.80 34.97 32.14
N ILE A 20 16.37 33.77 32.26
CA ILE A 20 17.33 33.44 33.33
C ILE A 20 18.66 33.11 32.67
N SER A 21 19.70 33.77 33.17
CA SER A 21 21.07 33.84 32.68
C SER A 21 21.88 32.57 32.94
N TYR A 22 22.80 32.22 32.03
CA TYR A 22 24.14 31.78 32.41
C TYR A 22 25.19 32.42 31.48
N LYS A 23 26.24 32.94 32.12
CA LYS A 23 27.32 33.78 31.57
C LYS A 23 28.26 32.97 30.66
N SER A 24 28.61 33.56 29.52
CA SER A 24 29.85 33.27 28.81
C SER A 24 30.96 34.23 29.27
N SER A 25 32.20 33.75 29.27
CA SER A 25 33.40 34.59 29.30
C SER A 25 34.40 34.03 28.29
N SER A 26 34.68 34.84 27.27
CA SER A 26 35.70 34.61 26.25
C SER A 26 37.05 35.18 26.70
N ILE A 27 38.15 34.44 26.50
CA ILE A 27 39.49 35.01 26.29
C ILE A 27 40.16 34.25 25.16
N PHE A 28 40.68 35.00 24.18
CA PHE A 28 41.53 34.58 23.07
C PHE A 28 42.94 34.19 23.54
N SER A 29 43.54 33.16 22.93
CA SER A 29 44.96 33.16 22.53
C SER A 29 45.31 31.99 21.61
N ASN A 30 45.87 32.31 20.44
CA ASN A 30 46.59 31.41 19.53
C ASN A 30 47.77 30.70 20.20
N PHE A 31 48.10 29.46 19.80
CA PHE A 31 49.47 29.01 19.44
C PHE A 31 49.47 27.59 18.84
N ASN A 32 50.50 27.35 18.01
CA ASN A 32 50.71 26.25 17.07
C ASN A 32 50.98 24.84 17.65
N ASN A 33 50.82 23.85 16.76
CA ASN A 33 51.36 22.48 16.71
C ASN A 33 52.62 22.16 17.55
N LEU A 34 52.64 21.01 18.25
CA LEU A 34 53.50 19.83 17.97
C LEU A 34 53.44 18.74 19.08
N SER A 35 53.23 17.49 18.64
CA SER A 35 53.88 16.21 19.03
C SER A 35 53.97 15.67 20.49
N LYS A 36 53.65 14.34 20.56
CA LYS A 36 54.28 13.23 21.32
C LYS A 36 53.95 12.97 22.80
N SER A 37 53.32 11.80 22.99
CA SER A 37 53.54 10.72 23.98
C SER A 37 54.21 11.01 25.34
N GLN A 38 53.58 10.59 26.44
CA GLN A 38 53.96 9.37 27.20
C GLN A 38 53.14 9.22 28.51
N THR A 39 53.10 7.97 28.94
CA THR A 39 52.53 7.31 30.13
C THR A 39 52.95 7.88 31.50
N LYS A 40 52.07 7.77 32.51
CA LYS A 40 52.27 7.01 33.77
C LYS A 40 51.15 7.19 34.81
N GLN A 41 50.76 6.07 35.43
CA GLN A 41 50.04 5.97 36.72
C GLN A 41 50.86 6.55 37.87
N PHE A 42 50.20 7.06 38.92
CA PHE A 42 50.41 6.63 40.32
C PHE A 42 49.33 7.14 41.29
N ASN A 43 49.23 6.40 42.39
CA ASN A 43 48.21 6.28 43.42
C ASN A 43 47.82 7.51 44.29
N SER A 44 46.56 7.44 44.75
CA SER A 44 46.02 7.64 46.11
C SER A 44 46.44 8.85 46.97
N ARG A 45 45.43 9.56 47.50
CA ARG A 45 45.25 9.85 48.94
C ARG A 45 43.84 10.39 49.22
N ARG A 46 43.12 9.71 50.13
CA ARG A 46 41.93 10.17 50.86
C ARG A 46 42.33 11.21 51.91
N PHE A 47 41.43 12.15 52.26
CA PHE A 47 41.03 12.44 53.66
C PHE A 47 39.78 13.36 53.72
N ARG A 48 38.74 12.87 54.43
CA ARG A 48 37.70 13.52 55.28
C ARG A 48 36.92 14.76 54.78
N SER A 49 35.70 15.06 55.22
CA SER A 49 34.50 14.38 55.77
C SER A 49 33.56 15.55 56.14
N CYS A 50 32.26 15.50 55.83
CA CYS A 50 31.23 15.94 56.76
C CYS A 50 29.86 15.42 56.30
N ASP A 51 29.14 14.85 57.27
CA ASP A 51 27.84 14.20 57.20
C ASP A 51 26.67 15.18 56.99
N SER A 52 25.56 14.69 56.42
CA SER A 52 24.32 14.50 57.21
C SER A 52 23.18 13.86 56.41
N GLN A 53 22.81 12.67 56.89
CA GLN A 53 21.46 12.09 57.05
C GLN A 53 20.69 11.45 55.89
N ILE A 54 20.52 10.14 56.10
CA ILE A 54 19.63 9.15 55.51
C ILE A 54 18.24 9.28 56.13
N THR A 55 17.19 9.16 55.30
CA THR A 55 15.96 8.43 55.65
C THR A 55 15.48 7.69 54.41
N GLY A 56 15.58 6.36 54.44
CA GLY A 56 14.99 5.48 53.43
C GLY A 56 13.55 5.11 53.80
N TYR A 57 12.79 4.66 52.81
CA TYR A 57 11.71 3.70 53.01
C TYR A 57 11.74 2.68 51.88
N ILE A 58 11.95 1.43 52.27
CA ILE A 58 11.71 0.22 51.47
C ILE A 58 10.26 -0.19 51.74
N GLY A 59 9.53 -0.54 50.68
CA GLY A 59 8.21 -1.17 50.77
C GLY A 59 8.06 -2.22 49.67
N VAL A 60 8.33 -3.47 50.02
CA VAL A 60 7.95 -4.67 49.26
C VAL A 60 6.52 -5.03 49.65
N ILE A 61 5.59 -5.20 48.69
CA ILE A 61 4.41 -6.09 48.83
C ILE A 61 4.07 -6.74 47.48
N GLU A 62 3.80 -8.05 47.58
CA GLU A 62 3.41 -9.06 46.59
C GLU A 62 2.08 -8.86 45.84
N SER A 63 1.92 -9.76 44.86
CA SER A 63 0.78 -10.06 44.00
C SER A 63 -0.56 -10.39 44.68
N ASN A 64 -1.62 -10.22 43.88
CA ASN A 64 -2.98 -10.78 43.98
C ASN A 64 -3.93 -10.24 45.06
N ARG A 65 -4.82 -9.32 44.64
CA ARG A 65 -6.27 -9.34 44.99
C ARG A 65 -7.09 -8.42 44.08
N ARG A 66 -8.11 -8.99 43.43
CA ARG A 66 -9.23 -8.27 42.79
C ARG A 66 -10.15 -7.70 43.87
N CYS A 67 -10.60 -6.46 43.71
CA CYS A 67 -11.95 -6.01 44.09
C CYS A 67 -12.32 -4.69 43.39
N PHE A 68 -13.56 -4.65 42.91
CA PHE A 68 -14.26 -3.53 42.30
C PHE A 68 -14.54 -2.42 43.32
N ILE A 69 -14.30 -1.14 42.97
CA ILE A 69 -15.01 0.00 43.55
C ILE A 69 -15.28 1.05 42.47
N VAL A 70 -16.58 1.29 42.25
CA VAL A 70 -17.17 2.44 41.55
C VAL A 70 -17.09 3.66 42.46
N SER A 71 -16.80 4.84 41.90
CA SER A 71 -17.14 6.12 42.53
C SER A 71 -17.34 7.19 41.46
N GLY A 72 -18.57 7.66 41.33
CA GLY A 72 -18.90 8.93 40.70
C GLY A 72 -19.25 9.96 41.76
N SER A 73 -19.07 11.24 41.45
CA SER A 73 -19.92 12.33 41.95
C SER A 73 -19.63 13.64 41.20
N ASN A 74 -20.71 14.22 40.69
CA ASN A 74 -20.87 15.58 40.17
C ASN A 74 -20.77 16.66 41.27
N TRP A 75 -20.32 17.87 40.88
CA TRP A 75 -20.91 19.21 41.13
C TRP A 75 -19.83 20.29 40.85
N GLY A 76 -20.10 21.49 40.30
CA GLY A 76 -21.33 22.18 39.97
C GLY A 76 -21.05 23.51 39.22
N ARG A 77 -22.08 24.03 38.55
CA ARG A 77 -22.17 25.35 37.88
C ARG A 77 -22.89 26.37 38.77
N SER A 78 -22.59 27.67 38.64
CA SER A 78 -23.57 28.79 38.68
C SER A 78 -22.92 30.13 38.26
N LYS A 79 -23.40 30.82 37.21
CA LYS A 79 -24.30 32.02 37.16
C LYS A 79 -23.68 33.31 37.75
N VAL A 80 -23.39 34.38 36.99
CA VAL A 80 -24.23 35.46 36.39
C VAL A 80 -24.93 36.39 37.40
N PHE A 81 -24.62 37.70 37.37
CA PHE A 81 -25.48 38.92 37.52
C PHE A 81 -24.57 40.17 37.25
N SER A 82 -24.77 40.97 36.21
CA SER A 82 -25.62 42.19 36.01
C SER A 82 -25.17 43.46 36.76
N ASN A 83 -24.94 44.56 36.00
CA ASN A 83 -25.76 45.79 36.04
C ASN A 83 -25.19 46.92 35.13
N HIS A 84 -26.11 47.59 34.42
CA HIS A 84 -26.04 48.94 33.82
C HIS A 84 -25.89 50.03 34.93
N VAL A 85 -25.76 51.35 34.74
CA VAL A 85 -26.17 52.35 33.72
C VAL A 85 -25.30 53.63 33.95
N ASP A 86 -25.14 54.53 32.97
CA ASP A 86 -25.50 55.99 32.99
C ASP A 86 -24.20 56.82 32.80
N GLU A 87 -24.08 58.02 32.22
CA GLU A 87 -24.93 59.06 31.58
C GLU A 87 -23.92 60.10 30.97
N ILE A 88 -24.08 60.58 29.72
CA ILE A 88 -24.61 61.91 29.29
C ILE A 88 -23.58 63.07 29.09
N TRP A 89 -23.87 63.82 28.00
CA TRP A 89 -23.54 65.23 27.63
C TRP A 89 -22.23 65.53 26.90
N SER A 90 -22.15 66.46 25.93
CA SER A 90 -23.09 67.16 25.03
C SER A 90 -22.29 68.24 24.27
N SER A 91 -22.84 68.75 23.16
CA SER A 91 -22.55 70.04 22.48
C SER A 91 -21.19 70.21 21.75
N GLY A 92 -21.06 70.86 20.61
CA GLY A 92 -22.00 71.58 19.74
C GLY A 92 -21.20 72.39 18.69
N SER A 93 -21.64 72.34 17.42
CA SER A 93 -21.64 73.38 16.36
C SER A 93 -20.47 74.37 16.16
N GLY A 94 -20.03 74.53 14.89
CA GLY A 94 -19.83 75.87 14.30
C GLY A 94 -18.58 76.14 13.43
N SER A 95 -18.72 75.93 12.12
CA SER A 95 -18.22 76.74 10.97
C SER A 95 -16.85 77.44 10.94
N GLY A 96 -16.09 77.24 9.84
CA GLY A 96 -15.47 78.37 9.12
C GLY A 96 -14.06 78.21 8.49
N ARG A 97 -14.03 78.10 7.15
CA ARG A 97 -13.07 78.64 6.16
C ARG A 97 -11.58 78.21 6.12
N GLY A 98 -11.13 77.81 4.92
CA GLY A 98 -9.88 78.35 4.34
C GLY A 98 -8.89 77.42 3.60
N ARG A 99 -9.14 77.17 2.29
CA ARG A 99 -8.22 77.11 1.12
C ARG A 99 -6.81 76.44 1.17
N GLY A 100 -6.57 75.60 0.13
CA GLY A 100 -5.27 75.38 -0.54
C GLY A 100 -5.19 74.04 -1.32
N SER A 101 -5.77 73.93 -2.53
CA SER A 101 -5.10 73.90 -3.86
C SER A 101 -4.38 72.57 -4.22
N LEU A 102 -4.99 71.68 -5.04
CA LEU A 102 -4.76 71.40 -6.49
C LEU A 102 -3.40 70.71 -6.78
N VAL A 103 -3.27 69.62 -7.56
CA VAL A 103 -3.74 69.38 -8.95
C VAL A 103 -3.81 67.86 -9.23
N ILE A 104 -4.79 67.46 -10.04
CA ILE A 104 -4.98 66.16 -10.69
C ILE A 104 -4.52 66.28 -12.16
N SER A 105 -3.97 65.22 -12.77
CA SER A 105 -4.39 64.81 -14.12
C SER A 105 -4.08 63.34 -14.42
N HIS A 106 -5.15 62.61 -14.73
CA HIS A 106 -5.19 61.35 -15.48
C HIS A 106 -4.61 61.52 -16.90
N VAL A 107 -4.23 60.41 -17.56
CA VAL A 107 -4.81 59.90 -18.83
C VAL A 107 -4.03 58.67 -19.32
N ALA A 108 -4.77 57.72 -19.89
CA ALA A 108 -4.34 56.44 -20.46
C ALA A 108 -3.82 56.55 -21.91
N SER A 109 -3.08 55.54 -22.40
CA SER A 109 -3.27 54.92 -23.74
C SER A 109 -2.23 53.83 -24.07
N ASP A 110 -2.68 52.85 -24.86
CA ASP A 110 -1.99 51.69 -25.47
C ASP A 110 -0.76 52.00 -26.36
N LEU A 111 0.14 51.02 -26.51
CA LEU A 111 0.55 50.35 -27.78
C LEU A 111 1.97 49.70 -27.75
N ARG A 112 1.98 48.42 -28.15
CA ARG A 112 2.91 47.68 -29.04
C ARG A 112 4.45 47.80 -28.93
N ASN A 113 5.03 46.60 -28.79
CA ASN A 113 6.12 45.98 -29.59
C ASN A 113 7.60 46.31 -29.36
N LEU A 114 8.35 45.19 -29.29
CA LEU A 114 9.74 44.94 -29.71
C LEU A 114 10.87 45.47 -28.81
N SER A 115 11.59 44.53 -28.19
CA SER A 115 13.05 44.47 -28.35
C SER A 115 13.58 43.06 -28.11
N THR A 116 14.08 42.50 -29.20
CA THR A 116 15.05 41.41 -29.32
C THR A 116 16.40 41.81 -28.73
N SER A 117 17.08 40.88 -28.04
CA SER A 117 18.54 40.85 -28.03
C SER A 117 19.06 39.41 -28.03
N THR A 118 19.42 38.97 -29.23
CA THR A 118 20.32 37.87 -29.55
C THR A 118 21.75 38.19 -29.10
N SER A 119 22.46 37.20 -28.55
CA SER A 119 23.92 37.10 -28.70
C SER A 119 24.28 35.66 -29.07
N VAL A 120 25.10 35.59 -30.11
CA VAL A 120 25.40 34.47 -30.99
C VAL A 120 26.47 33.53 -30.42
N ASP A 121 26.21 32.24 -30.65
CA ASP A 121 27.06 31.06 -30.83
C ASP A 121 28.59 31.14 -30.76
N SER A 122 29.18 30.05 -30.24
CA SER A 122 30.27 29.35 -30.91
C SER A 122 30.17 27.83 -30.70
N THR A 123 30.22 27.13 -31.83
CA THR A 123 29.89 25.74 -32.17
C THR A 123 30.83 24.65 -31.63
N ALA A 124 30.28 23.46 -31.32
CA ALA A 124 30.87 22.15 -31.67
C ALA A 124 29.83 21.00 -31.61
N SER A 125 29.40 20.57 -32.78
CA SER A 125 28.79 19.28 -33.20
C SER A 125 28.31 18.26 -32.14
N VAL A 126 26.99 18.09 -32.02
CA VAL A 126 26.37 16.76 -31.74
C VAL A 126 25.10 16.62 -32.57
N VAL A 127 24.98 15.44 -33.18
CA VAL A 127 23.96 14.98 -34.11
C VAL A 127 22.56 15.01 -33.48
N ASN A 128 21.60 15.38 -34.32
CA ASN A 128 20.21 15.67 -34.02
C ASN A 128 19.38 14.38 -33.98
N GLU A 129 19.00 13.90 -32.78
CA GLU A 129 17.94 12.90 -32.59
C GLU A 129 16.81 13.48 -31.71
N LYS A 130 16.02 14.40 -32.27
CA LYS A 130 14.71 14.80 -31.72
C LYS A 130 13.67 14.93 -32.83
N GLY A 131 13.65 13.92 -33.69
CA GLY A 131 12.86 13.93 -34.92
C GLY A 131 11.67 12.97 -34.94
N PHE A 132 11.14 12.47 -33.82
CA PHE A 132 9.94 11.60 -33.87
C PHE A 132 8.94 11.72 -32.71
N GLU A 133 9.17 12.57 -31.69
CA GLU A 133 8.24 12.71 -30.55
C GLU A 133 7.31 13.94 -30.65
N ARG A 134 7.24 14.61 -31.80
CA ARG A 134 6.48 15.87 -31.95
C ARG A 134 5.34 15.85 -32.98
N ILE A 135 4.98 14.69 -33.52
CA ILE A 135 3.92 14.58 -34.55
C ILE A 135 2.55 14.16 -33.97
N TYR A 136 2.43 13.93 -32.65
CA TYR A 136 1.14 13.60 -32.01
C TYR A 136 0.58 14.68 -31.06
N ILE A 137 1.02 15.93 -31.22
CA ILE A 137 0.43 17.08 -30.49
C ILE A 137 0.03 18.15 -31.50
N GLN A 138 -0.86 17.79 -32.43
CA GLN A 138 -1.76 18.73 -33.12
C GLN A 138 -2.73 17.93 -34.00
N GLY A 139 -3.81 17.45 -33.37
CA GLY A 139 -4.85 16.70 -34.05
C GLY A 139 -5.72 15.99 -33.04
N GLY A 140 -6.62 16.75 -32.40
CA GLY A 140 -7.70 16.14 -31.61
C GLY A 140 -8.53 15.25 -32.52
N LEU A 141 -8.28 13.94 -32.44
CA LEU A 141 -9.22 12.95 -32.92
C LEU A 141 -10.34 12.91 -31.90
N ASN A 142 -11.39 13.69 -32.17
CA ASN A 142 -12.75 13.36 -31.75
C ASN A 142 -13.06 11.96 -32.31
N VAL A 143 -12.68 10.92 -31.57
CA VAL A 143 -13.25 9.59 -31.77
C VAL A 143 -14.67 9.72 -31.24
N LYS A 144 -15.62 9.93 -32.15
CA LYS A 144 -17.04 9.76 -31.83
C LYS A 144 -17.23 8.36 -31.23
N PRO A 145 -18.05 8.20 -30.18
CA PRO A 145 -18.40 6.88 -29.67
C PRO A 145 -18.92 6.02 -30.82
N LEU A 146 -18.57 4.73 -30.83
CA LEU A 146 -19.15 3.75 -31.73
C LEU A 146 -20.66 3.68 -31.47
N VAL A 147 -21.44 4.33 -32.35
CA VAL A 147 -22.89 4.26 -32.38
C VAL A 147 -23.29 2.86 -32.84
N ILE A 148 -23.87 2.07 -31.95
CA ILE A 148 -24.68 0.91 -32.32
C ILE A 148 -26.11 1.26 -31.93
N GLU A 149 -26.88 1.76 -32.90
CA GLU A 149 -28.32 1.95 -32.75
C GLU A 149 -28.99 0.60 -32.57
N LYS A 150 -29.64 0.41 -31.42
CA LYS A 150 -30.52 -0.73 -31.17
C LYS A 150 -31.84 -0.48 -31.91
N VAL A 151 -31.96 -0.97 -33.14
CA VAL A 151 -33.24 -0.98 -33.85
C VAL A 151 -34.17 -1.96 -33.16
N GLY A 152 -35.23 -1.43 -32.54
CA GLY A 152 -36.31 -2.24 -32.00
C GLY A 152 -37.06 -2.97 -33.11
N ALA A 153 -37.01 -4.29 -33.11
CA ALA A 153 -37.93 -5.13 -33.86
C ALA A 153 -39.03 -5.61 -32.91
N GLY A 154 -40.19 -4.98 -33.01
CA GLY A 154 -41.41 -5.43 -32.36
C GLY A 154 -42.03 -6.63 -33.08
N HIS A 155 -42.52 -7.57 -32.26
CA HIS A 155 -43.62 -8.51 -32.46
C HIS A 155 -43.82 -9.17 -33.83
N GLY A 156 -43.49 -10.46 -33.89
CA GLY A 156 -44.12 -11.45 -34.78
C GLY A 156 -44.41 -12.73 -34.00
N LEU A 157 -45.69 -13.04 -33.82
CA LEU A 157 -46.22 -14.25 -33.20
C LEU A 157 -45.84 -15.50 -34.01
N VAL A 158 -45.25 -16.51 -33.38
CA VAL A 158 -45.35 -17.91 -33.82
C VAL A 158 -45.44 -18.80 -32.57
N GLN A 159 -46.57 -19.52 -32.46
CA GLN A 159 -46.80 -20.64 -31.57
C GLN A 159 -46.21 -21.91 -32.20
N GLU A 160 -45.43 -22.69 -31.46
CA GLU A 160 -45.20 -24.13 -31.69
C GLU A 160 -45.00 -24.72 -30.27
N GLU A 161 -46.07 -25.20 -29.64
CA GLU A 161 -46.54 -26.61 -29.59
C GLU A 161 -45.58 -27.58 -28.88
N GLU A 162 -46.11 -28.12 -27.78
CA GLU A 162 -45.57 -29.18 -26.94
C GLU A 162 -45.55 -30.51 -27.70
N GLU A 163 -44.45 -31.26 -27.64
CA GLU A 163 -44.48 -32.72 -27.83
C GLU A 163 -43.81 -33.43 -26.66
N GLU A 164 -44.67 -33.95 -25.79
CA GLU A 164 -44.39 -35.01 -24.83
C GLU A 164 -44.43 -36.36 -25.58
N SER A 165 -43.37 -37.17 -25.48
CA SER A 165 -43.41 -38.57 -25.92
C SER A 165 -42.70 -39.45 -24.90
N SER A 166 -43.46 -40.40 -24.38
CA SER A 166 -43.10 -41.35 -23.33
C SER A 166 -42.98 -42.78 -23.89
N ARG A 167 -42.24 -43.61 -23.12
CA ARG A 167 -42.15 -45.11 -23.18
C ARG A 167 -41.14 -45.64 -24.22
N VAL A 168 -40.36 -46.71 -24.00
CA VAL A 168 -40.59 -48.00 -23.32
C VAL A 168 -39.23 -48.60 -22.89
N GLY A 169 -39.16 -49.26 -21.73
CA GLY A 169 -38.00 -50.04 -21.30
C GLY A 169 -37.98 -51.46 -21.86
N LEU A 170 -36.78 -52.04 -21.99
CA LEU A 170 -36.57 -53.49 -22.17
C LEU A 170 -35.32 -53.93 -21.40
N ASP A 171 -35.51 -55.06 -20.71
CA ASP A 171 -34.63 -55.74 -19.77
C ASP A 171 -33.45 -56.48 -20.43
N GLY A 172 -32.34 -56.58 -19.68
CA GLY A 172 -31.60 -57.82 -19.45
C GLY A 172 -30.60 -58.35 -20.48
N SER A 173 -29.30 -58.27 -20.16
CA SER A 173 -28.43 -59.45 -19.96
C SER A 173 -27.00 -59.00 -19.60
N GLY A 174 -26.50 -59.49 -18.46
CA GLY A 174 -25.15 -59.20 -17.98
C GLY A 174 -24.05 -60.00 -18.69
N VAL A 175 -22.85 -59.41 -18.72
CA VAL A 175 -21.57 -60.12 -18.69
C VAL A 175 -20.63 -59.32 -17.80
N SER A 176 -20.16 -59.97 -16.75
CA SER A 176 -19.14 -59.54 -15.80
C SER A 176 -17.76 -59.51 -16.45
N THR A 177 -17.03 -58.40 -16.29
CA THR A 177 -15.56 -58.41 -16.22
C THR A 177 -15.11 -57.36 -15.22
N ASP A 178 -14.29 -57.80 -14.29
CA ASP A 178 -13.83 -57.13 -13.08
C ASP A 178 -12.80 -56.01 -13.34
N GLU A 179 -12.79 -55.07 -12.39
CA GLU A 179 -11.65 -54.33 -11.82
C GLU A 179 -10.79 -53.43 -12.74
N ASP A 180 -11.06 -52.12 -12.72
CA ASP A 180 -10.26 -51.13 -11.97
C ASP A 180 -10.53 -49.71 -12.51
N SER A 181 -11.52 -49.03 -11.95
CA SER A 181 -11.70 -47.59 -12.11
C SER A 181 -12.34 -47.02 -10.85
N LYS A 182 -11.52 -46.92 -9.80
CA LYS A 182 -11.85 -46.10 -8.61
C LYS A 182 -12.14 -44.69 -9.08
N GLY A 183 -13.39 -44.28 -8.85
CA GLY A 183 -13.95 -43.02 -9.32
C GLY A 183 -13.17 -41.81 -8.85
N LEU A 184 -13.04 -40.85 -9.76
CA LEU A 184 -13.02 -39.44 -9.39
C LEU A 184 -14.36 -39.14 -8.71
N GLY A 185 -14.37 -39.21 -7.37
CA GLY A 185 -15.48 -38.67 -6.62
C GLY A 185 -15.54 -37.17 -6.86
N GLU A 186 -16.59 -36.69 -7.51
CA GLU A 186 -17.01 -35.30 -7.44
C GLU A 186 -17.15 -34.95 -5.96
N LYS A 187 -16.17 -34.22 -5.45
CA LYS A 187 -16.13 -33.79 -4.05
C LYS A 187 -17.25 -32.78 -3.89
N LYS A 188 -18.24 -33.11 -3.07
CA LYS A 188 -19.38 -32.23 -2.80
C LYS A 188 -18.87 -30.92 -2.20
N VAL A 189 -19.07 -29.81 -2.92
CA VAL A 189 -18.73 -28.46 -2.47
C VAL A 189 -19.41 -28.21 -1.12
N SER A 190 -18.71 -27.59 -0.16
CA SER A 190 -19.32 -27.31 1.13
C SER A 190 -20.41 -26.24 0.99
N GLU A 191 -21.45 -26.28 1.84
CA GLU A 191 -22.54 -25.29 1.81
C GLU A 191 -22.02 -23.84 1.93
N ILE A 192 -20.93 -23.63 2.67
CA ILE A 192 -20.25 -22.33 2.83
C ILE A 192 -19.57 -21.89 1.53
N GLU A 193 -18.96 -22.81 0.79
CA GLU A 193 -18.37 -22.50 -0.52
C GLU A 193 -19.44 -22.19 -1.57
N GLU A 194 -20.56 -22.92 -1.57
CA GLU A 194 -21.70 -22.63 -2.45
C GLU A 194 -22.29 -21.24 -2.16
N GLU A 195 -22.44 -20.89 -0.87
CA GLU A 195 -22.84 -19.56 -0.43
C GLU A 195 -21.85 -18.49 -0.91
N ALA A 196 -20.55 -18.70 -0.68
CA ALA A 196 -19.50 -17.77 -1.07
C ALA A 196 -19.48 -17.51 -2.58
N TRP A 197 -19.62 -18.56 -3.41
CA TRP A 197 -19.69 -18.41 -4.86
C TRP A 197 -20.91 -17.64 -5.32
N LYS A 198 -22.07 -17.87 -4.70
CA LYS A 198 -23.29 -17.11 -4.97
C LYS A 198 -23.09 -15.63 -4.65
N LEU A 199 -22.51 -15.32 -3.49
CA LEU A 199 -22.22 -13.94 -3.08
C LEU A 199 -21.23 -13.26 -4.03
N LEU A 200 -20.15 -13.95 -4.42
CA LEU A 200 -19.14 -13.41 -5.34
C LEU A 200 -19.74 -13.11 -6.72
N ARG A 201 -20.56 -14.01 -7.27
CA ARG A 201 -21.24 -13.79 -8.56
C ARG A 201 -22.24 -12.64 -8.49
N ASN A 202 -22.93 -12.47 -7.36
CA ASN A 202 -23.83 -11.34 -7.14
C ASN A 202 -23.10 -9.99 -7.01
N ALA A 203 -21.79 -9.99 -6.75
CA ALA A 203 -20.97 -8.78 -6.68
C ALA A 203 -20.43 -8.35 -8.06
N VAL A 204 -20.64 -9.13 -9.11
CA VAL A 204 -20.13 -8.84 -10.46
C VAL A 204 -20.77 -7.57 -11.03
N VAL A 205 -19.93 -6.69 -11.56
CA VAL A 205 -20.33 -5.46 -12.25
C VAL A 205 -20.22 -5.70 -13.75
N SER A 206 -21.27 -5.33 -14.49
CA SER A 206 -21.30 -5.36 -15.94
C SER A 206 -21.18 -3.96 -16.53
N TYR A 207 -20.48 -3.85 -17.66
CA TYR A 207 -20.37 -2.64 -18.49
C TYR A 207 -20.67 -3.03 -19.93
N CYS A 208 -21.70 -2.40 -20.54
CA CYS A 208 -22.16 -2.75 -21.89
C CYS A 208 -22.46 -4.25 -22.06
N GLY A 209 -22.99 -4.90 -21.03
CA GLY A 209 -23.33 -6.33 -21.02
C GLY A 209 -22.16 -7.29 -20.71
N ASN A 210 -20.92 -6.81 -20.62
CA ASN A 210 -19.75 -7.64 -20.31
C ASN A 210 -19.36 -7.52 -18.83
N PRO A 211 -18.96 -8.60 -18.15
CA PRO A 211 -18.48 -8.52 -16.77
C PRO A 211 -17.11 -7.81 -16.74
N VAL A 212 -16.95 -6.79 -15.90
CA VAL A 212 -15.75 -5.93 -15.86
C VAL A 212 -15.10 -5.82 -14.49
N GLY A 213 -15.64 -6.48 -13.46
CA GLY A 213 -15.10 -6.44 -12.12
C GLY A 213 -16.11 -6.88 -11.08
N THR A 214 -15.77 -6.67 -9.80
CA THR A 214 -16.69 -6.90 -8.68
C THR A 214 -16.71 -5.67 -7.76
N VAL A 215 -17.89 -5.30 -7.24
CA VAL A 215 -18.00 -4.22 -6.24
C VAL A 215 -17.21 -4.55 -4.98
N ALA A 216 -16.80 -3.55 -4.20
CA ALA A 216 -16.05 -3.78 -2.96
C ALA A 216 -16.90 -4.48 -1.89
N ALA A 217 -18.16 -4.06 -1.72
CA ALA A 217 -19.12 -4.70 -0.83
C ALA A 217 -20.53 -4.67 -1.42
N ASN A 218 -21.30 -5.72 -1.14
CA ASN A 218 -22.72 -5.79 -1.51
C ASN A 218 -23.58 -5.94 -0.24
N ASP A 219 -23.45 -4.98 0.67
CA ASP A 219 -24.18 -4.95 1.94
C ASP A 219 -25.60 -4.42 1.71
N PRO A 220 -26.66 -5.25 1.84
CA PRO A 220 -28.03 -4.83 1.58
C PRO A 220 -28.57 -3.84 2.62
N VAL A 221 -27.92 -3.71 3.78
CA VAL A 221 -28.32 -2.80 4.87
C VAL A 221 -27.66 -1.43 4.71
N ASP A 222 -26.59 -1.32 3.93
CA ASP A 222 -25.88 -0.06 3.73
C ASP A 222 -26.65 0.88 2.79
N LYS A 223 -27.25 1.91 3.37
CA LYS A 223 -28.02 2.93 2.64
C LYS A 223 -27.12 3.97 1.95
N GLN A 224 -25.84 4.03 2.30
CA GLN A 224 -24.88 4.98 1.75
C GLN A 224 -23.52 4.28 1.57
N PRO A 225 -23.36 3.51 0.48
CA PRO A 225 -22.17 2.69 0.27
C PRO A 225 -20.86 3.48 0.13
N LEU A 226 -20.93 4.82 0.06
CA LEU A 226 -19.80 5.72 -0.19
C LEU A 226 -19.10 5.31 -1.50
N ASN A 227 -17.90 4.73 -1.39
CA ASN A 227 -17.11 4.22 -2.50
C ASN A 227 -17.11 2.67 -2.57
N TYR A 228 -17.78 1.96 -1.66
CA TYR A 228 -17.78 0.49 -1.61
C TYR A 228 -18.68 -0.16 -2.68
N ASP A 229 -19.45 0.65 -3.41
CA ASP A 229 -20.17 0.27 -4.62
C ASP A 229 -19.31 0.36 -5.90
N GLN A 230 -18.02 0.70 -5.76
CA GLN A 230 -17.06 0.78 -6.85
C GLN A 230 -16.24 -0.51 -6.97
N VAL A 231 -15.61 -0.69 -8.14
CA VAL A 231 -14.63 -1.75 -8.40
C VAL A 231 -13.24 -1.22 -8.07
N PHE A 232 -12.66 -1.64 -6.95
CA PHE A 232 -11.27 -1.33 -6.61
C PHE A 232 -10.31 -2.31 -7.26
N ILE A 233 -9.16 -1.82 -7.71
CA ILE A 233 -8.15 -2.67 -8.34
C ILE A 233 -7.64 -3.73 -7.36
N ARG A 234 -7.30 -3.33 -6.13
CA ARG A 234 -6.77 -4.24 -5.10
C ARG A 234 -7.83 -5.27 -4.64
N ASP A 235 -9.09 -4.86 -4.49
CA ASP A 235 -10.19 -5.74 -4.06
C ASP A 235 -10.55 -6.76 -5.14
N PHE A 236 -10.40 -6.40 -6.41
CA PHE A 236 -10.68 -7.32 -7.51
C PHE A 236 -9.62 -8.41 -7.68
N VAL A 237 -8.38 -8.23 -7.20
CA VAL A 237 -7.31 -9.25 -7.34
C VAL A 237 -7.74 -10.63 -6.82
N PRO A 238 -8.20 -10.81 -5.56
CA PRO A 238 -8.67 -12.12 -5.10
C PRO A 238 -9.86 -12.66 -5.89
N SER A 239 -10.81 -11.79 -6.32
CA SER A 239 -11.94 -12.19 -7.17
C SER A 239 -11.43 -12.74 -8.51
N ALA A 240 -10.48 -12.03 -9.13
CA ALA A 240 -9.88 -12.42 -10.38
C ALA A 240 -9.14 -13.76 -10.26
N ILE A 241 -8.40 -13.99 -9.18
CA ILE A 241 -7.77 -15.29 -8.92
C ILE A 241 -8.84 -16.39 -8.77
N ALA A 242 -9.91 -16.16 -8.01
CA ALA A 242 -11.00 -17.14 -7.88
C ALA A 242 -11.64 -17.48 -9.24
N PHE A 243 -11.99 -16.47 -10.04
CA PHE A 243 -12.57 -16.66 -11.38
C PHE A 243 -11.59 -17.37 -12.34
N LEU A 244 -10.32 -16.99 -12.36
CA LEU A 244 -9.29 -17.67 -13.18
C LEU A 244 -9.13 -19.14 -12.79
N LEU A 245 -9.09 -19.45 -11.49
CA LEU A 245 -9.00 -20.82 -11.02
C LEU A 245 -10.25 -21.63 -11.40
N ASN A 246 -11.41 -20.98 -11.49
CA ASN A 246 -12.69 -21.55 -11.91
C ASN A 246 -12.88 -21.64 -13.43
N GLY A 247 -11.94 -21.13 -14.23
CA GLY A 247 -12.04 -21.09 -15.69
C GLY A 247 -12.93 -19.97 -16.25
N GLU A 248 -13.37 -19.03 -15.42
CA GLU A 248 -14.17 -17.86 -15.81
C GLU A 248 -13.23 -16.67 -16.13
N GLU A 249 -12.42 -16.79 -17.18
CA GLU A 249 -11.34 -15.83 -17.49
C GLU A 249 -11.80 -14.48 -18.09
N GLU A 250 -12.99 -14.43 -18.66
CA GLU A 250 -13.50 -13.29 -19.42
C GLU A 250 -13.58 -12.00 -18.58
N ILE A 251 -14.09 -12.10 -17.35
CA ILE A 251 -14.19 -10.97 -16.42
C ILE A 251 -12.81 -10.34 -16.13
N VAL A 252 -11.77 -11.16 -16.05
CA VAL A 252 -10.41 -10.69 -15.75
C VAL A 252 -9.80 -10.01 -16.97
N LYS A 253 -9.99 -10.59 -18.16
CA LYS A 253 -9.58 -9.97 -19.43
C LYS A 253 -10.21 -8.59 -19.61
N ASN A 254 -11.52 -8.51 -19.41
CA ASN A 254 -12.27 -7.26 -19.54
C ASN A 254 -11.83 -6.22 -18.51
N PHE A 255 -11.66 -6.63 -17.24
CA PHE A 255 -11.13 -5.75 -16.20
C PHE A 255 -9.76 -5.17 -16.59
N LEU A 256 -8.82 -6.01 -17.04
CA LEU A 256 -7.47 -5.57 -17.43
C LEU A 256 -7.51 -4.56 -18.58
N LEU A 257 -8.33 -4.80 -19.60
CA LEU A 257 -8.45 -3.91 -20.77
C LEU A 257 -9.17 -2.61 -20.45
N HIS A 258 -10.26 -2.63 -19.67
CA HIS A 258 -10.99 -1.42 -19.32
C HIS A 258 -10.20 -0.55 -18.34
N THR A 259 -9.52 -1.13 -17.35
CA THR A 259 -8.65 -0.36 -16.46
C THR A 259 -7.43 0.23 -17.19
N LEU A 260 -6.90 -0.47 -18.20
CA LEU A 260 -5.89 0.08 -19.10
C LEU A 260 -6.44 1.26 -19.92
N GLN A 261 -7.68 1.18 -20.40
CA GLN A 261 -8.33 2.29 -21.08
C GLN A 261 -8.41 3.52 -20.15
N LEU A 262 -8.79 3.33 -18.89
CA LEU A 262 -8.83 4.41 -17.89
C LEU A 262 -7.44 5.01 -17.65
N GLN A 263 -6.36 4.22 -17.69
CA GLN A 263 -5.00 4.75 -17.61
C GLN A 263 -4.71 5.82 -18.67
N SER A 264 -5.30 5.73 -19.86
CA SER A 264 -5.05 6.68 -20.95
C SER A 264 -5.81 8.01 -20.81
N TRP A 265 -6.71 8.12 -19.83
CA TRP A 265 -7.54 9.31 -19.63
C TRP A 265 -6.71 10.49 -19.13
N GLU A 266 -7.18 11.70 -19.45
CA GLU A 266 -6.62 12.93 -18.91
C GLU A 266 -6.94 13.02 -17.42
N LYS A 267 -5.89 13.04 -16.60
CA LYS A 267 -5.99 13.11 -15.14
C LYS A 267 -5.65 14.53 -14.73
N THR A 268 -6.56 15.19 -14.03
CA THR A 268 -6.31 16.51 -13.46
C THR A 268 -6.80 16.55 -12.02
N VAL A 269 -5.89 16.97 -11.13
CA VAL A 269 -6.21 17.31 -9.75
C VAL A 269 -5.96 18.80 -9.62
N ASP A 270 -7.04 19.57 -9.55
CA ASP A 270 -7.04 21.03 -9.60
C ASP A 270 -6.28 21.56 -10.85
N CYS A 271 -5.02 21.95 -10.72
CA CYS A 271 -4.18 22.49 -11.79
C CYS A 271 -2.95 21.60 -12.09
N TYR A 272 -2.94 20.35 -11.64
CA TYR A 272 -1.83 19.42 -11.80
C TYR A 272 -2.27 18.13 -12.49
N SER A 273 -1.46 17.62 -13.40
CA SER A 273 -1.68 16.33 -14.06
C SER A 273 -0.74 15.27 -13.49
N PRO A 274 -1.27 14.23 -12.83
CA PRO A 274 -0.48 13.08 -12.40
C PRO A 274 0.24 12.38 -13.55
N GLY A 275 1.22 11.55 -13.20
CA GLY A 275 1.98 10.76 -14.18
C GLY A 275 1.08 9.90 -15.06
N GLN A 276 1.40 9.84 -16.36
CA GLN A 276 0.57 9.14 -17.35
C GLN A 276 0.31 7.67 -17.00
N GLY A 277 1.28 7.00 -16.37
CA GLY A 277 1.17 5.60 -15.95
C GLY A 277 0.31 5.33 -14.72
N LEU A 278 -0.24 6.36 -14.06
CA LEU A 278 -1.07 6.18 -12.87
C LEU A 278 -2.32 5.36 -13.22
N MET A 279 -2.54 4.26 -12.49
CA MET A 279 -3.78 3.49 -12.54
C MET A 279 -4.77 4.05 -11.52
N PRO A 280 -6.09 3.97 -11.77
CA PRO A 280 -7.08 4.42 -10.79
C PRO A 280 -7.06 3.55 -9.53
N ALA A 281 -7.53 4.10 -8.41
CA ALA A 281 -7.81 3.31 -7.21
C ALA A 281 -9.01 2.39 -7.45
N SER A 282 -10.06 2.98 -8.02
CA SER A 282 -11.34 2.34 -8.30
C SER A 282 -12.02 2.95 -9.51
N PHE A 283 -13.08 2.31 -9.98
CA PHE A 283 -14.00 2.89 -10.96
C PHE A 283 -15.43 2.44 -10.70
N LYS A 284 -16.41 3.22 -11.19
CA LYS A 284 -17.83 2.90 -11.15
C LYS A 284 -18.43 2.90 -12.55
N VAL A 285 -19.39 2.01 -12.80
CA VAL A 285 -20.25 2.09 -13.98
C VAL A 285 -21.44 2.99 -13.65
N ARG A 286 -21.62 4.07 -14.42
CA ARG A 286 -22.79 4.96 -14.32
C ARG A 286 -23.63 4.85 -15.58
N THR A 287 -24.92 4.65 -15.43
CA THR A 287 -25.87 4.71 -16.54
C THR A 287 -26.41 6.14 -16.64
N VAL A 288 -26.08 6.83 -17.73
CA VAL A 288 -26.47 8.22 -17.99
C VAL A 288 -27.44 8.27 -19.18
N PRO A 289 -28.41 9.20 -19.20
CA PRO A 289 -29.27 9.38 -20.36
C PRO A 289 -28.45 9.92 -21.55
N LEU A 290 -28.75 9.43 -22.74
CA LEU A 290 -28.14 9.89 -23.99
C LEU A 290 -28.56 11.34 -24.28
N ASP A 291 -27.59 12.17 -24.69
CA ASP A 291 -27.83 13.57 -25.03
C ASP A 291 -28.94 13.70 -26.09
N GLY A 292 -30.07 14.28 -25.68
CA GLY A 292 -31.23 14.52 -26.54
C GLY A 292 -32.32 13.44 -26.53
N ASN A 293 -32.18 12.37 -25.74
CA ASN A 293 -33.25 11.39 -25.52
C ASN A 293 -33.25 10.84 -24.08
N GLU A 294 -34.20 11.29 -23.26
CA GLU A 294 -34.35 10.86 -21.86
C GLU A 294 -34.76 9.37 -21.71
N GLU A 295 -35.18 8.71 -22.79
CA GLU A 295 -35.58 7.29 -22.79
C GLU A 295 -34.44 6.34 -23.20
N ALA A 296 -33.32 6.86 -23.69
CA ALA A 296 -32.16 6.07 -24.09
C ALA A 296 -31.01 6.30 -23.12
N PHE A 297 -30.36 5.23 -22.65
CA PHE A 297 -29.28 5.30 -21.67
C PHE A 297 -27.98 4.72 -22.23
N GLU A 298 -26.85 5.25 -21.78
CA GLU A 298 -25.51 4.72 -22.04
C GLU A 298 -24.76 4.45 -20.72
N ASP A 299 -23.96 3.40 -20.71
CA ASP A 299 -23.06 3.11 -19.60
C ASP A 299 -21.74 3.89 -19.80
N VAL A 300 -21.27 4.52 -18.74
CA VAL A 300 -20.01 5.28 -18.70
C VAL A 300 -19.17 4.82 -17.51
N LEU A 301 -17.87 4.64 -17.74
CA LEU A 301 -16.91 4.37 -16.67
C LEU A 301 -16.48 5.68 -16.00
N ASP A 302 -16.54 5.70 -14.67
CA ASP A 302 -16.20 6.84 -13.82
C ASP A 302 -15.04 6.44 -12.89
N PRO A 303 -13.78 6.71 -13.26
CA PRO A 303 -12.61 6.38 -12.44
C PRO A 303 -12.38 7.34 -11.28
N ASP A 304 -11.77 6.85 -10.20
CA ASP A 304 -11.18 7.67 -9.13
C ASP A 304 -9.66 7.40 -9.07
N PHE A 305 -8.84 8.39 -9.44
CA PHE A 305 -7.38 8.32 -9.34
C PHE A 305 -6.82 8.78 -7.99
N GLY A 306 -7.69 9.07 -7.02
CA GLY A 306 -7.34 9.60 -5.71
C GLY A 306 -7.82 11.03 -5.49
N GLU A 307 -8.38 11.70 -6.50
CA GLU A 307 -8.97 13.04 -6.40
C GLU A 307 -10.21 13.06 -5.51
N SER A 308 -10.98 11.98 -5.50
CA SER A 308 -12.18 11.81 -4.67
C SER A 308 -11.90 11.00 -3.40
N ALA A 309 -10.72 10.36 -3.31
CA ALA A 309 -10.31 9.59 -2.16
C ALA A 309 -10.21 10.46 -0.89
N ILE A 310 -10.62 9.90 0.25
CA ILE A 310 -10.50 10.56 1.55
C ILE A 310 -9.02 10.82 1.85
N GLY A 311 -8.64 12.09 1.96
CA GLY A 311 -7.25 12.49 2.19
C GLY A 311 -6.40 12.62 0.92
N ARG A 312 -7.01 12.50 -0.28
CA ARG A 312 -6.35 12.60 -1.59
C ARG A 312 -5.14 11.67 -1.74
N VAL A 313 -5.33 10.43 -1.30
CA VAL A 313 -4.30 9.41 -1.25
C VAL A 313 -4.03 8.85 -2.66
N ALA A 314 -2.75 8.71 -3.02
CA ALA A 314 -2.35 8.17 -4.31
C ALA A 314 -2.31 6.62 -4.28
N PRO A 315 -3.01 5.92 -5.19
CA PRO A 315 -3.06 4.45 -5.23
C PRO A 315 -1.83 3.87 -5.93
N VAL A 316 -0.67 3.89 -5.27
CA VAL A 316 0.58 3.41 -5.87
C VAL A 316 0.53 1.90 -6.13
N ASP A 317 -0.15 1.15 -5.26
CA ASP A 317 -0.33 -0.30 -5.37
C ASP A 317 -1.15 -0.75 -6.59
N SER A 318 -2.10 0.07 -7.05
CA SER A 318 -2.98 -0.25 -8.20
C SER A 318 -2.21 -0.64 -9.47
N GLY A 319 -1.19 0.14 -9.85
CA GLY A 319 -0.38 -0.16 -11.04
C GLY A 319 0.46 -1.43 -10.88
N LEU A 320 0.95 -1.67 -9.67
CA LEU A 320 1.74 -2.86 -9.35
C LEU A 320 0.86 -4.12 -9.41
N TRP A 321 -0.33 -4.07 -8.80
CA TRP A 321 -1.31 -5.15 -8.85
C TRP A 321 -1.82 -5.43 -10.26
N TRP A 322 -2.02 -4.39 -11.09
CA TRP A 322 -2.43 -4.59 -12.48
C TRP A 322 -1.39 -5.40 -13.28
N ILE A 323 -0.10 -5.08 -13.14
CA ILE A 323 0.99 -5.84 -13.79
C ILE A 323 1.04 -7.29 -13.27
N ILE A 324 0.90 -7.48 -11.95
CA ILE A 324 0.89 -8.80 -11.32
C ILE A 324 -0.29 -9.64 -11.84
N LEU A 325 -1.48 -9.05 -11.92
CA LEU A 325 -2.70 -9.70 -12.38
C LEU A 325 -2.63 -10.05 -13.87
N LEU A 326 -2.06 -9.18 -14.70
CA LEU A 326 -1.84 -9.45 -16.13
C LEU A 326 -0.94 -10.69 -16.34
N ARG A 327 0.11 -10.84 -15.51
CA ARG A 327 0.93 -12.06 -15.53
C ARG A 327 0.12 -13.27 -15.10
N ALA A 328 -0.63 -13.16 -14.00
CA ALA A 328 -1.46 -14.25 -13.47
C ALA A 328 -2.47 -14.75 -14.52
N TYR A 329 -3.13 -13.83 -15.23
CA TYR A 329 -4.02 -14.15 -16.35
C TYR A 329 -3.29 -15.02 -17.38
N GLY A 330 -2.20 -14.54 -18.00
CA GLY A 330 -1.54 -15.30 -19.07
C GLY A 330 -0.94 -16.63 -18.60
N LYS A 331 -0.52 -16.72 -17.33
CA LYS A 331 0.00 -17.97 -16.76
C LYS A 331 -1.09 -19.02 -16.52
N ILE A 332 -2.27 -18.62 -16.05
CA ILE A 332 -3.36 -19.56 -15.76
C ILE A 332 -4.10 -19.94 -17.05
N THR A 333 -4.35 -18.98 -17.95
CA THR A 333 -5.14 -19.21 -19.17
C THR A 333 -4.29 -19.75 -20.33
N GLY A 334 -2.99 -19.46 -20.34
CA GLY A 334 -2.10 -19.69 -21.48
C GLY A 334 -2.27 -18.67 -22.61
N ASP A 335 -3.19 -17.70 -22.48
CA ASP A 335 -3.40 -16.61 -23.45
C ASP A 335 -2.37 -15.49 -23.25
N TYR A 336 -1.18 -15.68 -23.83
CA TYR A 336 -0.13 -14.66 -23.86
C TYR A 336 -0.39 -13.56 -24.92
N ALA A 337 -1.34 -13.75 -25.84
CA ALA A 337 -1.62 -12.77 -26.89
C ALA A 337 -2.15 -11.45 -26.30
N LEU A 338 -2.85 -11.51 -25.16
CA LEU A 338 -3.24 -10.30 -24.42
C LEU A 338 -2.02 -9.47 -24.00
N GLN A 339 -0.96 -10.11 -23.52
CA GLN A 339 0.26 -9.45 -23.04
C GLN A 339 1.03 -8.79 -24.19
N GLU A 340 0.98 -9.37 -25.39
CA GLU A 340 1.68 -8.89 -26.57
C GLU A 340 1.01 -7.70 -27.26
N ARG A 341 -0.23 -7.35 -26.90
CA ARG A 341 -0.92 -6.20 -27.49
C ARG A 341 -0.16 -4.90 -27.26
N VAL A 342 -0.19 -4.01 -28.26
CA VAL A 342 0.54 -2.75 -28.23
C VAL A 342 0.07 -1.81 -27.12
N ASP A 343 -1.24 -1.75 -26.87
CA ASP A 343 -1.83 -0.98 -25.78
C ASP A 343 -1.37 -1.51 -24.42
N VAL A 344 -1.38 -2.83 -24.21
CA VAL A 344 -0.92 -3.49 -22.98
C VAL A 344 0.57 -3.28 -22.74
N GLN A 345 1.41 -3.48 -23.75
CA GLN A 345 2.85 -3.19 -23.67
C GLN A 345 3.13 -1.72 -23.33
N THR A 346 2.34 -0.80 -23.90
CA THR A 346 2.42 0.63 -23.59
C THR A 346 2.02 0.91 -22.15
N GLY A 347 0.95 0.30 -21.66
CA GLY A 347 0.50 0.43 -20.28
C GLY A 347 1.54 -0.02 -19.26
N ILE A 348 2.15 -1.20 -19.47
CA ILE A 348 3.26 -1.70 -18.66
C ILE A 348 4.40 -0.67 -18.62
N ARG A 349 4.82 -0.16 -19.79
CA ARG A 349 5.90 0.83 -19.88
C ARG A 349 5.58 2.12 -19.14
N LEU A 350 4.35 2.62 -19.22
CA LEU A 350 3.94 3.86 -18.54
C LEU A 350 3.98 3.70 -17.02
N ILE A 351 3.51 2.57 -16.48
CA ILE A 351 3.60 2.25 -15.04
C ILE A 351 5.07 2.20 -14.61
N LEU A 352 5.91 1.47 -15.35
CA LEU A 352 7.32 1.32 -15.02
C LEU A 352 8.10 2.63 -15.09
N ASN A 353 7.81 3.48 -16.08
CA ASN A 353 8.43 4.79 -16.18
C ASN A 353 8.10 5.67 -14.98
N LEU A 354 6.88 5.56 -14.41
CA LEU A 354 6.51 6.27 -13.19
C LEU A 354 7.28 5.72 -11.97
N CYS A 355 7.43 4.40 -11.85
CA CYS A 355 8.12 3.76 -10.72
C CYS A 355 9.67 3.87 -10.79
N LEU A 356 10.23 3.93 -12.00
CA LEU A 356 11.68 3.96 -12.24
C LEU A 356 12.20 5.38 -12.50
N ALA A 357 11.34 6.39 -12.46
CA ALA A 357 11.72 7.78 -12.66
C ALA A 357 12.86 8.18 -11.72
N ASP A 358 13.83 8.92 -12.26
CA ASP A 358 14.91 9.49 -11.47
C ASP A 358 14.36 10.52 -10.49
N GLY A 359 14.89 10.52 -9.27
CA GLY A 359 14.51 11.44 -8.20
C GLY A 359 15.70 11.80 -7.32
N PHE A 360 15.44 12.53 -6.24
CA PHE A 360 16.45 12.86 -5.24
C PHE A 360 16.71 11.72 -4.24
N ASP A 361 15.85 10.70 -4.23
CA ASP A 361 16.01 9.56 -3.36
C ASP A 361 17.22 8.73 -3.78
N MET A 362 18.05 8.37 -2.79
CA MET A 362 19.27 7.59 -3.00
C MET A 362 19.04 6.09 -2.78
N PHE A 363 17.85 5.69 -2.32
CA PHE A 363 17.50 4.30 -2.10
C PHE A 363 16.93 3.66 -3.38
N PRO A 364 17.15 2.35 -3.59
CA PRO A 364 16.54 1.64 -4.71
C PRO A 364 15.04 1.37 -4.49
N THR A 365 14.53 1.60 -3.29
CA THR A 365 13.13 1.50 -2.90
C THR A 365 12.28 2.59 -3.55
N LEU A 366 10.98 2.35 -3.66
CA LEU A 366 10.03 3.34 -4.14
C LEU A 366 9.62 4.25 -2.96
N LEU A 367 9.85 5.56 -3.10
CA LEU A 367 9.42 6.57 -2.16
C LEU A 367 7.91 6.86 -2.34
N VAL A 368 7.15 6.77 -1.26
CA VAL A 368 5.70 6.98 -1.28
C VAL A 368 5.21 7.84 -0.10
N THR A 369 4.04 8.44 -0.28
CA THR A 369 3.32 9.11 0.81
C THR A 369 2.65 8.08 1.73
N ASP A 370 2.19 8.54 2.90
CA ASP A 370 1.34 7.72 3.78
C ASP A 370 0.03 7.36 3.04
N GLY A 371 -0.59 6.24 3.41
CA GLY A 371 -1.82 5.79 2.78
C GLY A 371 -1.67 5.12 1.40
N SER A 372 -0.46 4.96 0.86
CA SER A 372 -0.28 4.67 -0.59
C SER A 372 -0.52 3.22 -1.04
N CYS A 373 -1.08 2.35 -0.19
CA CYS A 373 -1.27 0.93 -0.45
C CYS A 373 -2.62 0.42 0.11
N MET A 374 -2.75 -0.88 0.44
CA MET A 374 -3.97 -1.40 1.09
C MET A 374 -4.37 -0.58 2.32
N ILE A 375 -3.37 -0.15 3.09
CA ILE A 375 -3.53 0.81 4.18
C ILE A 375 -3.68 2.19 3.55
N ASP A 376 -4.92 2.59 3.26
CA ASP A 376 -5.27 3.83 2.56
C ASP A 376 -5.46 5.07 3.47
N ARG A 377 -4.91 5.00 4.69
CA ARG A 377 -5.01 6.06 5.71
C ARG A 377 -3.65 6.29 6.37
N ARG A 378 -3.51 7.43 7.05
CA ARG A 378 -2.28 7.78 7.76
C ARG A 378 -1.99 6.78 8.88
N MET A 379 -0.94 5.98 8.70
CA MET A 379 -0.52 4.91 9.61
C MET A 379 1.00 4.91 9.88
N GLY A 380 1.70 5.97 9.46
CA GLY A 380 3.14 6.08 9.57
C GLY A 380 3.87 5.22 8.55
N ILE A 381 3.25 4.97 7.40
CA ILE A 381 3.81 4.11 6.34
C ILE A 381 4.36 4.91 5.16
N HIS A 382 4.52 6.23 5.30
CA HIS A 382 5.26 7.06 4.33
C HIS A 382 6.74 6.67 4.26
N GLY A 383 7.43 7.02 3.18
CA GLY A 383 8.83 6.64 2.99
C GLY A 383 8.91 5.38 2.14
N HIS A 384 9.34 4.27 2.73
CA HIS A 384 9.65 3.02 2.01
C HIS A 384 8.96 1.80 2.65
N PRO A 385 7.60 1.76 2.68
CA PRO A 385 6.88 0.67 3.33
C PRO A 385 7.09 -0.64 2.58
N LEU A 386 7.33 -1.73 3.34
CA LEU A 386 7.65 -3.06 2.80
C LEU A 386 6.61 -3.57 1.79
N GLU A 387 5.32 -3.32 2.03
CA GLU A 387 4.25 -3.72 1.13
C GLU A 387 4.47 -3.20 -0.30
N ILE A 388 4.73 -1.89 -0.45
CA ILE A 388 5.04 -1.30 -1.74
C ILE A 388 6.33 -1.88 -2.31
N GLN A 389 7.36 -2.10 -1.49
CA GLN A 389 8.64 -2.61 -1.98
C GLN A 389 8.52 -4.05 -2.51
N ALA A 390 7.75 -4.90 -1.83
CA ALA A 390 7.48 -6.27 -2.24
C ALA A 390 6.63 -6.32 -3.52
N LEU A 391 5.57 -5.50 -3.61
CA LEU A 391 4.76 -5.39 -4.82
C LEU A 391 5.57 -4.83 -5.99
N PHE A 392 6.42 -3.84 -5.75
CA PHE A 392 7.26 -3.23 -6.77
C PHE A 392 8.28 -4.24 -7.33
N TYR A 393 8.95 -5.00 -6.44
CA TYR A 393 9.84 -6.07 -6.86
C TYR A 393 9.10 -7.12 -7.71
N SER A 394 7.93 -7.56 -7.27
CA SER A 394 7.10 -8.52 -8.01
C SER A 394 6.68 -7.98 -9.39
N ALA A 395 6.22 -6.73 -9.47
CA ALA A 395 5.81 -6.11 -10.73
C ALA A 395 6.99 -5.94 -11.69
N LEU A 396 8.20 -5.64 -11.19
CA LEU A 396 9.43 -5.61 -11.99
C LEU A 396 9.76 -6.99 -12.57
N ARG A 397 9.64 -8.07 -11.76
CA ARG A 397 9.84 -9.45 -12.26
C ARG A 397 8.82 -9.82 -13.33
N CYS A 398 7.54 -9.54 -13.09
CA CYS A 398 6.47 -9.75 -14.07
C CYS A 398 6.75 -8.98 -15.37
N SER A 399 7.14 -7.72 -15.26
CA SER A 399 7.44 -6.88 -16.43
C SER A 399 8.64 -7.39 -17.22
N ARG A 400 9.70 -7.86 -16.54
CA ARG A 400 10.86 -8.45 -17.22
C ARG A 400 10.49 -9.69 -18.04
N GLU A 401 9.52 -10.48 -17.57
CA GLU A 401 9.01 -11.65 -18.29
C GLU A 401 8.09 -11.27 -19.47
N MET A 402 7.24 -10.25 -19.32
CA MET A 402 6.19 -9.91 -20.29
C MET A 402 6.60 -8.86 -21.35
N LEU A 403 7.64 -8.06 -21.12
CA LEU A 403 8.03 -7.00 -22.05
C LEU A 403 8.69 -7.55 -23.32
N ILE A 404 8.19 -7.11 -24.47
CA ILE A 404 8.83 -7.42 -25.76
C ILE A 404 10.13 -6.62 -25.88
N ILE A 405 11.25 -7.32 -26.07
CA ILE A 405 12.58 -6.72 -26.18
C ILE A 405 12.82 -6.25 -27.62
N ASN A 406 12.97 -4.95 -27.79
CA ASN A 406 13.35 -4.28 -29.04
C ASN A 406 14.22 -3.06 -28.74
N ASP A 407 14.65 -2.33 -29.77
CA ASP A 407 15.53 -1.16 -29.61
C ASP A 407 14.94 -0.04 -28.74
N GLY A 408 13.60 0.08 -28.68
CA GLY A 408 12.91 1.05 -27.84
C GLY A 408 12.74 0.62 -26.38
N THR A 409 12.80 -0.68 -26.08
CA THR A 409 12.57 -1.23 -24.73
C THR A 409 13.84 -1.75 -24.05
N LYS A 410 14.94 -1.95 -24.79
CA LYS A 410 16.21 -2.48 -24.23
C LYS A 410 16.73 -1.70 -23.02
N ASN A 411 16.63 -0.37 -23.05
CA ASN A 411 17.09 0.49 -21.95
C ASN A 411 16.21 0.33 -20.71
N LEU A 412 14.88 0.21 -20.91
CA LEU A 412 13.93 -0.02 -19.83
C LEU A 412 14.18 -1.40 -19.19
N VAL A 413 14.39 -2.45 -19.99
CA VAL A 413 14.72 -3.79 -19.49
C VAL A 413 16.03 -3.80 -18.70
N ALA A 414 17.05 -3.07 -19.17
CA ALA A 414 18.29 -2.90 -18.42
C ALA A 414 18.06 -2.17 -17.08
N ALA A 415 17.22 -1.13 -17.07
CA ALA A 415 16.84 -0.41 -15.84
C ALA A 415 16.09 -1.32 -14.85
N ILE A 416 15.17 -2.16 -15.35
CA ILE A 416 14.45 -3.17 -14.55
C ILE A 416 15.45 -4.13 -13.90
N ASN A 417 16.39 -4.70 -14.66
CA ASN A 417 17.39 -5.63 -14.13
C ASN A 417 18.29 -4.98 -13.06
N ASN A 418 18.76 -3.76 -13.32
CA ASN A 418 19.57 -3.01 -12.36
C ASN A 418 18.77 -2.74 -11.07
N ARG A 419 17.51 -2.35 -11.19
CA ARG A 419 16.63 -2.07 -10.05
C ARG A 419 16.30 -3.33 -9.26
N LEU A 420 15.95 -4.43 -9.92
CA LEU A 420 15.72 -5.74 -9.29
C LEU A 420 16.94 -6.20 -8.47
N SER A 421 18.14 -6.04 -9.03
CA SER A 421 19.38 -6.32 -8.32
C SER A 421 19.53 -5.43 -7.09
N ALA A 422 19.46 -4.11 -7.25
CA ALA A 422 19.64 -3.18 -6.13
C ALA A 422 18.59 -3.36 -5.01
N LEU A 423 17.32 -3.53 -5.38
CA LEU A 423 16.20 -3.68 -4.46
C LEU A 423 16.29 -4.99 -3.66
N SER A 424 16.56 -6.12 -4.32
CA SER A 424 16.70 -7.42 -3.64
C SER A 424 17.79 -7.39 -2.57
N PHE A 425 18.96 -6.81 -2.87
CA PHE A 425 20.01 -6.64 -1.88
C PHE A 425 19.60 -5.73 -0.74
N HIS A 426 18.99 -4.58 -1.06
CA HIS A 426 18.60 -3.60 -0.05
C HIS A 426 17.60 -4.19 0.95
N ILE A 427 16.57 -4.88 0.47
CA ILE A 427 15.56 -5.51 1.33
C ILE A 427 16.16 -6.67 2.13
N ARG A 428 16.88 -7.60 1.49
CA ARG A 428 17.47 -8.77 2.18
C ARG A 428 18.46 -8.39 3.26
N GLU A 429 19.23 -7.32 3.07
CA GLU A 429 20.28 -6.89 4.00
C GLU A 429 19.77 -5.96 5.11
N TYR A 430 18.91 -5.00 4.76
CA TYR A 430 18.57 -3.91 5.67
C TYR A 430 17.17 -4.00 6.27
N TYR A 431 16.25 -4.73 5.64
CA TYR A 431 14.90 -4.91 6.19
C TYR A 431 14.79 -6.16 7.06
N TRP A 432 15.67 -7.14 6.85
CA TRP A 432 15.64 -8.37 7.64
C TRP A 432 16.00 -8.13 9.10
N VAL A 433 15.16 -8.65 10.00
CA VAL A 433 15.43 -8.74 11.43
C VAL A 433 15.20 -10.17 11.91
N ASP A 434 16.14 -10.62 12.74
CA ASP A 434 16.06 -11.80 13.60
C ASP A 434 16.71 -11.41 14.95
N MET A 435 16.70 -12.31 15.95
CA MET A 435 17.28 -12.01 17.26
C MET A 435 18.76 -11.59 17.17
N LYS A 436 19.52 -12.17 16.23
CA LYS A 436 20.93 -11.84 16.01
C LYS A 436 21.07 -10.43 15.44
N LYS A 437 20.25 -10.06 14.46
CA LYS A 437 20.27 -8.74 13.84
C LYS A 437 19.76 -7.66 14.78
N ILE A 438 18.76 -7.94 15.61
CA ILE A 438 18.30 -7.03 16.66
C ILE A 438 19.44 -6.74 17.65
N ASN A 439 20.16 -7.77 18.09
CA ASN A 439 21.32 -7.59 18.97
C ASN A 439 22.48 -6.82 18.28
N GLU A 440 22.63 -6.95 16.96
CA GLU A 440 23.56 -6.14 16.16
C GLU A 440 23.14 -4.66 16.18
N ILE A 441 21.87 -4.36 15.87
CA ILE A 441 21.31 -3.00 15.85
C ILE A 441 21.39 -2.37 17.24
N TYR A 442 21.11 -3.12 18.30
CA TYR A 442 21.23 -2.66 19.68
C TYR A 442 22.64 -2.16 20.03
N ARG A 443 23.65 -2.67 19.33
CA ARG A 443 25.07 -2.34 19.54
C ARG A 443 25.63 -1.35 18.51
N TYR A 444 24.78 -0.78 17.65
CA TYR A 444 25.20 0.21 16.68
C TYR A 444 25.86 1.40 17.37
N LYS A 445 26.92 1.89 16.73
CA LYS A 445 27.43 3.23 17.00
C LYS A 445 26.64 4.21 16.15
N THR A 446 26.39 5.38 16.69
CA THR A 446 25.70 6.48 16.00
C THR A 446 26.73 7.44 15.40
N GLU A 447 26.29 8.32 14.51
CA GLU A 447 27.12 9.34 13.87
C GLU A 447 28.29 8.77 13.05
N GLU A 448 28.08 7.59 12.45
CA GLU A 448 29.07 6.97 11.57
C GLU A 448 29.12 7.68 10.21
N TYR A 449 30.22 8.39 9.94
CA TYR A 449 30.46 9.06 8.66
C TYR A 449 31.54 8.34 7.86
N SER A 450 31.17 7.28 7.13
CA SER A 450 32.10 6.59 6.22
C SER A 450 31.37 5.66 5.23
N MET A 451 32.04 5.30 4.12
CA MET A 451 31.55 4.29 3.16
C MET A 451 31.58 2.85 3.70
N ASP A 452 32.21 2.64 4.85
CA ASP A 452 32.33 1.35 5.54
C ASP A 452 31.56 1.35 6.87
N ALA A 453 30.62 2.29 7.03
CA ALA A 453 29.71 2.37 8.18
C ALA A 453 28.89 1.08 8.30
N THR A 454 28.76 0.59 9.53
CA THR A 454 27.85 -0.51 9.88
C THR A 454 26.44 0.04 9.99
N ASN A 455 26.27 1.15 10.70
CA ASN A 455 24.99 1.83 10.87
C ASN A 455 24.73 2.84 9.74
N LYS A 456 24.48 2.32 8.53
CA LYS A 456 24.37 3.13 7.30
C LYS A 456 23.24 4.17 7.30
N PHE A 457 22.22 3.94 8.11
CA PHE A 457 21.03 4.79 8.20
C PHE A 457 21.02 5.65 9.45
N ASN A 458 22.09 5.65 10.25
CA ASN A 458 22.16 6.32 11.55
C ASN A 458 20.96 5.99 12.47
N ILE A 459 20.61 4.71 12.56
CA ILE A 459 19.56 4.22 13.45
C ILE A 459 20.05 4.35 14.90
N TYR A 460 19.25 5.02 15.72
CA TYR A 460 19.49 5.09 17.15
C TYR A 460 19.02 3.79 17.81
N PRO A 461 19.86 3.06 18.57
CA PRO A 461 19.47 1.80 19.22
C PRO A 461 18.21 1.91 20.09
N ASP A 462 17.97 3.08 20.69
CA ASP A 462 16.79 3.38 21.51
C ASP A 462 15.46 3.34 20.75
N GLN A 463 15.49 3.24 19.40
CA GLN A 463 14.29 3.01 18.59
C GLN A 463 13.79 1.56 18.63
N ILE A 464 14.62 0.61 19.10
CA ILE A 464 14.16 -0.78 19.28
C ILE A 464 13.05 -0.77 20.34
N PRO A 465 11.81 -1.11 19.97
CA PRO A 465 10.71 -0.98 20.91
C PRO A 465 10.76 -2.10 21.95
N SER A 466 10.34 -1.79 23.18
CA SER A 466 10.44 -2.72 24.32
C SER A 466 9.71 -4.04 24.10
N TRP A 467 8.62 -4.05 23.33
CA TRP A 467 7.87 -5.26 23.03
C TRP A 467 8.63 -6.24 22.14
N LEU A 468 9.56 -5.77 21.29
CA LEU A 468 10.11 -6.58 20.20
C LEU A 468 10.99 -7.71 20.70
N VAL A 469 11.87 -7.42 21.66
CA VAL A 469 12.83 -8.41 22.19
C VAL A 469 12.11 -9.55 22.89
N ASP A 470 11.10 -9.24 23.70
CA ASP A 470 10.30 -10.24 24.41
C ASP A 470 9.33 -10.98 23.48
N TRP A 471 8.90 -10.33 22.41
CA TRP A 471 7.98 -10.93 21.44
C TRP A 471 8.68 -11.83 20.43
N PHE A 472 9.96 -11.63 20.11
CA PHE A 472 10.66 -12.42 19.10
C PHE A 472 10.85 -13.89 19.53
N PRO A 473 10.60 -14.89 18.65
CA PRO A 473 10.94 -16.29 18.93
C PRO A 473 12.46 -16.54 18.85
N GLU A 474 12.92 -17.69 19.36
CA GLU A 474 14.33 -18.12 19.23
C GLU A 474 14.71 -18.41 17.77
N GLU A 475 13.79 -19.03 17.02
CA GLU A 475 13.92 -19.32 15.60
C GLU A 475 12.87 -18.55 14.80
N GLY A 476 13.30 -17.92 13.71
CA GLY A 476 12.45 -17.12 12.84
C GLY A 476 12.98 -15.70 12.64
N GLY A 477 12.26 -14.93 11.83
CA GLY A 477 12.58 -13.54 11.54
C GLY A 477 11.59 -12.95 10.55
N TYR A 478 11.68 -11.66 10.28
CA TYR A 478 10.82 -11.00 9.30
C TYR A 478 11.49 -9.79 8.67
N LEU A 479 10.88 -9.29 7.60
CA LEU A 479 11.22 -8.00 7.02
C LEU A 479 10.42 -6.90 7.73
N ILE A 480 11.11 -5.92 8.31
CA ILE A 480 10.51 -4.78 9.01
C ILE A 480 9.57 -3.97 8.11
N GLY A 481 8.68 -3.19 8.71
CA GLY A 481 7.67 -2.42 8.01
C GLY A 481 8.22 -1.30 7.14
N ASN A 482 9.29 -0.63 7.57
CA ASN A 482 9.80 0.57 6.88
C ASN A 482 11.25 0.87 7.30
N LEU A 483 12.01 1.50 6.40
CA LEU A 483 13.37 1.95 6.67
C LEU A 483 13.61 3.30 6.00
N GLN A 484 14.02 4.29 6.79
CA GLN A 484 14.28 5.67 6.37
C GLN A 484 15.57 6.20 7.02
N PRO A 485 16.10 7.36 6.58
CA PRO A 485 17.19 8.03 7.28
C PRO A 485 16.83 8.28 8.75
N ALA A 486 17.63 7.70 9.65
CA ALA A 486 17.47 7.73 11.10
C ALA A 486 16.14 7.18 11.63
N HIS A 487 15.41 6.36 10.87
CA HIS A 487 14.14 5.78 11.32
C HIS A 487 13.94 4.34 10.83
N MET A 488 13.56 3.46 11.75
CA MET A 488 13.25 2.07 11.46
C MET A 488 11.90 1.69 12.09
N ASP A 489 10.94 1.27 11.26
CA ASP A 489 9.63 0.82 11.74
C ASP A 489 9.64 -0.70 11.92
N PHE A 490 9.80 -1.13 13.16
CA PHE A 490 9.86 -2.54 13.52
C PHE A 490 8.51 -3.27 13.47
N ARG A 491 7.38 -2.62 13.16
CA ARG A 491 6.10 -3.34 13.06
C ARG A 491 6.18 -4.44 12.00
N PHE A 492 5.59 -5.59 12.28
CA PHE A 492 5.37 -6.65 11.31
C PHE A 492 4.20 -6.27 10.40
N PHE A 493 4.39 -6.26 9.09
CA PHE A 493 3.34 -6.05 8.10
C PHE A 493 3.14 -7.33 7.29
N THR A 494 1.92 -7.87 7.35
CA THR A 494 1.63 -9.22 6.86
C THR A 494 1.74 -9.31 5.36
N LEU A 495 1.06 -8.43 4.61
CA LEU A 495 1.06 -8.47 3.14
C LEU A 495 2.49 -8.35 2.60
N GLY A 496 3.28 -7.39 3.08
CA GLY A 496 4.67 -7.20 2.65
C GLY A 496 5.54 -8.43 2.88
N ASN A 497 5.43 -9.09 4.04
CA ASN A 497 6.19 -10.30 4.35
C ASN A 497 5.74 -11.51 3.52
N LEU A 498 4.42 -11.72 3.38
CA LEU A 498 3.88 -12.81 2.56
C LEU A 498 4.24 -12.62 1.08
N TRP A 499 4.15 -11.39 0.59
CA TRP A 499 4.47 -11.10 -0.81
C TRP A 499 5.97 -11.17 -1.09
N ALA A 500 6.82 -10.92 -0.08
CA ALA A 500 8.26 -11.17 -0.19
C ALA A 500 8.57 -12.67 -0.37
N ILE A 501 7.82 -13.56 0.28
CA ILE A 501 7.89 -15.02 0.05
C ILE A 501 7.42 -15.35 -1.37
N VAL A 502 6.20 -14.92 -1.74
CA VAL A 502 5.56 -15.23 -3.04
C VAL A 502 6.42 -14.78 -4.21
N SER A 503 7.08 -13.63 -4.10
CA SER A 503 7.94 -13.06 -5.16
C SER A 503 9.40 -13.53 -5.13
N SER A 504 9.80 -14.33 -4.14
CA SER A 504 11.21 -14.67 -3.83
C SER A 504 12.11 -13.43 -3.64
N LEU A 505 11.56 -12.38 -3.03
CA LEU A 505 12.32 -11.19 -2.63
C LEU A 505 13.22 -11.51 -1.43
N GLY A 506 12.73 -12.24 -0.43
CA GLY A 506 13.56 -12.79 0.65
C GLY A 506 14.34 -14.01 0.19
N THR A 507 15.47 -14.31 0.83
CA THR A 507 16.17 -15.59 0.58
C THR A 507 15.33 -16.77 1.09
N PRO A 508 15.57 -18.01 0.64
CA PRO A 508 14.88 -19.20 1.16
C PRO A 508 14.88 -19.28 2.70
N GLN A 509 16.03 -19.02 3.34
CA GLN A 509 16.14 -19.00 4.80
C GLN A 509 15.30 -17.89 5.45
N GLN A 510 15.26 -16.70 4.84
CA GLN A 510 14.44 -15.60 5.35
C GLN A 510 12.95 -15.91 5.21
N ASN A 511 12.55 -16.49 4.09
CA ASN A 511 11.17 -16.88 3.81
C ASN A 511 10.67 -17.97 4.76
N ASP A 512 11.50 -18.99 5.03
CA ASP A 512 11.23 -19.96 6.10
C ASP A 512 11.14 -19.29 7.47
N GLY A 513 12.06 -18.35 7.75
CA GLY A 513 12.06 -17.59 9.01
C GLY A 513 10.76 -16.80 9.24
N ILE A 514 10.16 -16.25 8.18
CA ILE A 514 8.86 -15.56 8.25
C ILE A 514 7.74 -16.53 8.62
N LEU A 515 7.66 -17.70 7.98
CA LEU A 515 6.63 -18.68 8.31
C LEU A 515 6.83 -19.28 9.72
N ASN A 516 8.07 -19.50 10.14
CA ASN A 516 8.41 -19.92 11.50
C ASN A 516 7.97 -18.88 12.53
N LEU A 517 8.16 -17.59 12.26
CA LEU A 517 7.65 -16.52 13.12
C LEU A 517 6.12 -16.53 13.19
N ILE A 518 5.43 -16.65 12.06
CA ILE A 518 3.95 -16.69 12.01
C ILE A 518 3.42 -17.88 12.81
N GLU A 519 4.06 -19.04 12.69
CA GLU A 519 3.69 -20.23 13.46
C GLU A 519 3.97 -20.07 14.96
N ALA A 520 5.16 -19.57 15.32
CA ALA A 520 5.53 -19.36 16.73
C ALA A 520 4.70 -18.26 17.41
N LYS A 521 4.20 -17.29 16.65
CA LYS A 521 3.37 -16.17 17.12
C LYS A 521 1.95 -16.25 16.57
N TRP A 522 1.44 -17.47 16.39
CA TRP A 522 0.13 -17.75 15.81
C TRP A 522 -1.00 -16.98 16.51
N ASP A 523 -1.00 -16.94 17.84
CA ASP A 523 -2.05 -16.28 18.63
C ASP A 523 -2.06 -14.75 18.48
N ASP A 524 -0.93 -14.13 18.10
CA ASP A 524 -0.83 -12.69 17.85
C ASP A 524 -1.08 -12.36 16.37
N LEU A 525 -0.50 -13.12 15.43
CA LEU A 525 -0.52 -12.80 13.99
C LEU A 525 -1.70 -13.42 13.22
N VAL A 526 -2.13 -14.61 13.62
CA VAL A 526 -3.33 -15.27 13.07
C VAL A 526 -4.52 -15.06 13.98
N ALA A 527 -4.30 -15.11 15.29
CA ALA A 527 -5.32 -14.91 16.32
C ALA A 527 -6.53 -15.84 16.12
N GLN A 528 -7.75 -15.37 16.42
CA GLN A 528 -8.99 -16.13 16.16
C GLN A 528 -9.62 -15.80 14.79
N MET A 529 -9.02 -14.89 14.04
CA MET A 529 -9.43 -14.55 12.68
C MET A 529 -8.17 -14.19 11.86
N PRO A 530 -7.76 -15.05 10.91
CA PRO A 530 -6.64 -14.76 10.03
C PRO A 530 -6.95 -13.54 9.14
N LEU A 531 -6.00 -12.67 8.82
CA LEU A 531 -4.70 -12.44 9.47
C LEU A 531 -4.63 -11.02 9.99
N LYS A 532 -3.82 -10.76 11.01
CA LYS A 532 -3.49 -9.37 11.36
C LYS A 532 -2.89 -8.66 10.16
N ILE A 533 -3.31 -7.43 9.87
CA ILE A 533 -2.71 -6.62 8.80
C ILE A 533 -1.31 -6.15 9.21
N CYS A 534 -1.14 -5.77 10.47
CA CYS A 534 0.13 -5.45 11.08
C CYS A 534 0.15 -5.79 12.57
N TYR A 535 1.34 -5.86 13.16
CA TYR A 535 1.52 -6.09 14.59
C TYR A 535 2.76 -5.35 15.13
N PRO A 536 2.70 -4.79 16.35
CA PRO A 536 1.50 -4.55 17.16
C PRO A 536 0.70 -3.33 16.67
N ALA A 537 -0.44 -3.09 17.30
CA ALA A 537 -1.17 -1.83 17.12
C ALA A 537 -0.44 -0.66 17.80
N LEU A 538 -0.55 0.53 17.21
CA LEU A 538 -0.18 1.79 17.82
C LEU A 538 -1.19 2.16 18.92
N GLU A 539 -0.71 2.52 20.10
CA GLU A 539 -1.55 2.87 21.25
C GLU A 539 -1.25 4.28 21.80
N TYR A 540 -2.16 4.82 22.61
CA TYR A 540 -1.99 6.07 23.37
C TYR A 540 -1.41 7.26 22.57
N GLU A 541 -0.18 7.69 22.87
CA GLU A 541 0.48 8.82 22.22
C GLU A 541 0.97 8.46 20.82
N GLU A 542 1.42 7.22 20.59
CA GLU A 542 1.85 6.77 19.26
C GLU A 542 0.67 6.83 18.29
N TRP A 543 -0.49 6.32 18.70
CA TRP A 543 -1.71 6.45 17.91
C TRP A 543 -2.05 7.91 17.61
N ARG A 544 -2.03 8.79 18.63
CA ARG A 544 -2.36 10.22 18.45
C ARG A 544 -1.41 10.92 17.48
N ILE A 545 -0.12 10.68 17.61
CA ILE A 545 0.93 11.36 16.82
C ILE A 545 1.00 10.80 15.39
N ILE A 546 1.08 9.48 15.25
CA ILE A 546 1.34 8.83 13.96
C ILE A 546 0.09 8.88 13.09
N THR A 547 -1.08 8.50 13.63
CA THR A 547 -2.32 8.48 12.84
C THR A 547 -2.97 9.86 12.74
N GLY A 548 -2.60 10.80 13.62
CA GLY A 548 -3.33 12.07 13.77
C GLY A 548 -4.65 11.90 14.52
N SER A 549 -4.72 10.95 15.45
CA SER A 549 -5.95 10.60 16.20
C SER A 549 -7.09 10.10 15.29
N ASP A 550 -6.75 9.31 14.27
CA ASP A 550 -7.72 8.78 13.31
C ASP A 550 -8.72 7.83 13.99
N PRO A 551 -10.02 8.17 14.05
CA PRO A 551 -11.01 7.40 14.80
C PRO A 551 -11.38 6.06 14.16
N LYS A 552 -11.02 5.82 12.89
CA LYS A 552 -11.21 4.50 12.24
C LYS A 552 -10.08 3.52 12.61
N ASN A 553 -8.89 4.06 12.87
CA ASN A 553 -7.67 3.32 13.20
C ASN A 553 -7.36 3.31 14.71
N THR A 554 -8.39 3.15 15.55
CA THR A 554 -8.18 2.95 16.99
C THR A 554 -7.33 1.68 17.24
N PRO A 555 -6.68 1.54 18.42
CA PRO A 555 -5.89 0.34 18.72
C PRO A 555 -6.64 -0.96 18.43
N TRP A 556 -6.00 -1.84 17.67
CA TRP A 556 -6.53 -3.15 17.25
C TRP A 556 -7.80 -3.06 16.40
N SER A 557 -7.92 -2.03 15.55
CA SER A 557 -9.04 -1.80 14.64
C SER A 557 -8.56 -1.39 13.25
N TYR A 558 -9.29 -1.85 12.23
CA TYR A 558 -9.04 -1.51 10.82
C TYR A 558 -7.57 -1.72 10.44
N HIS A 559 -6.83 -0.69 9.98
CA HIS A 559 -5.41 -0.83 9.62
C HIS A 559 -4.48 -0.93 10.83
N ASN A 560 -4.92 -0.49 12.01
CA ASN A 560 -4.09 -0.45 13.21
C ASN A 560 -4.21 -1.75 14.01
N GLY A 561 -3.71 -2.85 13.44
CA GLY A 561 -3.75 -4.18 14.08
C GLY A 561 -5.10 -4.91 13.99
N GLY A 562 -5.96 -4.53 13.05
CA GLY A 562 -7.16 -5.30 12.71
C GLY A 562 -6.80 -6.64 12.04
N SER A 563 -7.72 -7.59 12.11
CA SER A 563 -7.66 -8.88 11.41
C SER A 563 -8.45 -8.81 10.10
N TRP A 564 -7.81 -9.13 8.99
CA TRP A 564 -8.33 -8.98 7.63
C TRP A 564 -8.39 -10.34 6.92
N PRO A 565 -9.59 -10.92 6.75
CA PRO A 565 -9.77 -12.23 6.10
C PRO A 565 -9.24 -12.30 4.66
N THR A 566 -9.26 -11.18 3.93
CA THR A 566 -8.71 -11.12 2.56
C THR A 566 -7.25 -11.55 2.48
N LEU A 567 -6.46 -11.42 3.56
CA LEU A 567 -5.03 -11.83 3.58
C LEU A 567 -4.81 -13.36 3.52
N LEU A 568 -5.88 -14.15 3.64
CA LEU A 568 -5.83 -15.62 3.61
C LEU A 568 -5.22 -16.17 2.32
N TRP A 569 -5.51 -15.58 1.15
CA TRP A 569 -5.06 -16.14 -0.12
C TRP A 569 -3.56 -15.92 -0.33
N GLN A 570 -3.01 -14.77 0.08
CA GLN A 570 -1.57 -14.53 0.04
C GLN A 570 -0.84 -15.46 1.01
N PHE A 571 -1.42 -15.70 2.20
CA PHE A 571 -0.84 -16.64 3.17
C PHE A 571 -0.85 -18.07 2.66
N THR A 572 -1.96 -18.46 2.04
CA THR A 572 -2.10 -19.76 1.39
C THR A 572 -1.04 -19.95 0.31
N LEU A 573 -0.87 -18.96 -0.56
CA LEU A 573 0.12 -19.01 -1.63
C LEU A 573 1.56 -19.08 -1.10
N ALA A 574 1.89 -18.30 -0.07
CA ALA A 574 3.20 -18.36 0.60
C ALA A 574 3.45 -19.73 1.25
N CYS A 575 2.45 -20.30 1.92
CA CYS A 575 2.54 -21.64 2.53
C CYS A 575 2.75 -22.74 1.49
N ILE A 576 1.99 -22.72 0.38
CA ILE A 576 2.15 -23.69 -0.72
C ILE A 576 3.56 -23.59 -1.30
N LYS A 577 4.03 -22.37 -1.58
CA LYS A 577 5.38 -22.13 -2.12
C LYS A 577 6.47 -22.75 -1.24
N MET A 578 6.35 -22.60 0.08
CA MET A 578 7.33 -23.12 1.03
C MET A 578 7.11 -24.59 1.41
N GLY A 579 6.18 -25.30 0.75
CA GLY A 579 5.90 -26.71 1.04
C GLY A 579 5.23 -26.94 2.40
N ARG A 580 4.50 -25.95 2.92
CA ARG A 580 3.81 -25.96 4.22
C ARG A 580 2.28 -25.76 4.12
N PRO A 581 1.57 -26.46 3.22
CA PRO A 581 0.14 -26.24 3.00
C PRO A 581 -0.73 -26.51 4.24
N GLU A 582 -0.25 -27.28 5.21
CA GLU A 582 -0.93 -27.55 6.48
C GLU A 582 -1.19 -26.29 7.31
N LEU A 583 -0.28 -25.31 7.27
CA LEU A 583 -0.46 -24.02 7.94
C LEU A 583 -1.62 -23.23 7.32
N ALA A 584 -1.67 -23.20 5.99
CA ALA A 584 -2.76 -22.57 5.26
C ALA A 584 -4.10 -23.26 5.52
N GLN A 585 -4.14 -24.60 5.47
CA GLN A 585 -5.34 -25.37 5.79
C GLN A 585 -5.85 -25.05 7.21
N LYS A 586 -4.94 -24.96 8.19
CA LYS A 586 -5.28 -24.57 9.58
C LYS A 586 -5.89 -23.16 9.65
N ALA A 587 -5.35 -22.19 8.91
CA ALA A 587 -5.88 -20.82 8.88
C ALA A 587 -7.25 -20.75 8.18
N VAL A 588 -7.40 -21.40 7.02
CA VAL A 588 -8.67 -21.46 6.28
C VAL A 588 -9.77 -22.10 7.14
N SER A 589 -9.50 -23.26 7.76
CA SER A 589 -10.45 -23.92 8.65
C SER A 589 -10.76 -23.13 9.92
N LEU A 590 -9.89 -22.21 10.35
CA LEU A 590 -10.17 -21.30 11.45
C LEU A 590 -11.15 -20.20 11.01
N ALA A 591 -10.94 -19.59 9.84
CA ALA A 591 -11.81 -18.55 9.30
C ALA A 591 -13.22 -19.09 8.95
N GLU A 592 -13.27 -20.29 8.35
CA GLU A 592 -14.50 -20.95 7.92
C GLU A 592 -15.53 -21.14 9.04
N LYS A 593 -15.08 -21.26 10.30
CA LYS A 593 -15.96 -21.39 11.48
C LYS A 593 -16.85 -20.17 11.71
N ARG A 594 -16.47 -19.00 11.19
CA ARG A 594 -17.08 -17.73 11.55
C ARG A 594 -17.49 -16.88 10.36
N LEU A 595 -16.78 -16.93 9.23
CA LEU A 595 -17.02 -16.00 8.11
C LEU A 595 -18.47 -15.96 7.64
N SER A 596 -19.07 -17.12 7.34
CA SER A 596 -20.48 -17.20 6.93
C SER A 596 -21.43 -16.75 8.04
N ALA A 597 -21.23 -17.23 9.28
CA ALA A 597 -22.07 -16.87 10.43
C ALA A 597 -22.04 -15.37 10.77
N ASP A 598 -20.88 -14.72 10.59
CA ASP A 598 -20.67 -13.29 10.81
C ASP A 598 -21.00 -12.46 9.55
N GLN A 599 -21.55 -13.06 8.49
CA GLN A 599 -21.97 -12.41 7.24
C GLN A 599 -20.83 -11.74 6.45
N TRP A 600 -19.68 -12.42 6.37
CA TRP A 600 -18.51 -12.04 5.57
C TRP A 600 -18.01 -10.60 5.80
N PRO A 601 -17.61 -10.23 7.03
CA PRO A 601 -17.14 -8.89 7.31
C PRO A 601 -15.86 -8.51 6.56
N GLU A 602 -15.71 -7.23 6.23
CA GLU A 602 -14.49 -6.59 5.74
C GLU A 602 -13.28 -6.85 6.67
N TYR A 603 -13.44 -6.65 7.98
CA TYR A 603 -12.37 -6.85 8.97
C TYR A 603 -12.92 -7.14 10.38
N TYR A 604 -12.02 -7.55 11.26
CA TYR A 604 -12.28 -7.87 12.67
C TYR A 604 -11.35 -7.09 13.60
N ASP A 605 -11.89 -6.67 14.73
CA ASP A 605 -11.20 -5.87 15.75
C ASP A 605 -10.76 -6.72 16.94
N THR A 606 -10.04 -6.06 17.87
CA THR A 606 -9.43 -6.58 19.09
C THR A 606 -8.13 -7.33 18.83
N ARG A 607 -7.26 -7.40 19.85
CA ARG A 607 -5.99 -8.13 19.78
C ARG A 607 -6.17 -9.56 19.26
N SER A 608 -7.23 -10.25 19.69
CA SER A 608 -7.54 -11.62 19.28
C SER A 608 -8.44 -11.76 18.03
N GLY A 609 -8.90 -10.67 17.40
CA GLY A 609 -9.80 -10.75 16.23
C GLY A 609 -11.21 -11.27 16.56
N ARG A 610 -11.71 -10.98 17.77
CA ARG A 610 -12.97 -11.55 18.28
C ARG A 610 -14.20 -10.79 17.84
N PHE A 611 -14.11 -9.48 17.71
CA PHE A 611 -15.26 -8.65 17.33
C PHE A 611 -15.25 -8.41 15.83
N ILE A 612 -16.42 -8.41 15.22
CA ILE A 612 -16.61 -7.83 13.89
C ILE A 612 -16.14 -6.37 13.95
N GLY A 613 -15.46 -5.91 12.91
CA GLY A 613 -14.86 -4.59 12.88
C GLY A 613 -15.87 -3.48 13.12
N LYS A 614 -15.48 -2.46 13.88
CA LYS A 614 -16.36 -1.39 14.36
C LYS A 614 -17.15 -0.68 13.25
N GLN A 615 -16.55 -0.56 12.07
CA GLN A 615 -17.15 0.00 10.87
C GLN A 615 -16.96 -0.94 9.68
N SER A 616 -16.90 -2.25 9.94
CA SER A 616 -16.78 -3.26 8.90
C SER A 616 -18.08 -3.33 8.11
N ARG A 617 -17.99 -3.27 6.78
CA ARG A 617 -19.11 -3.69 5.93
C ARG A 617 -19.25 -5.19 5.96
N LEU A 618 -20.49 -5.65 5.79
CA LEU A 618 -20.80 -7.06 5.62
C LEU A 618 -20.80 -7.39 4.13
N PHE A 619 -20.71 -8.68 3.81
CA PHE A 619 -20.65 -9.16 2.43
C PHE A 619 -19.55 -8.46 1.62
N GLN A 620 -18.39 -8.25 2.25
CA GLN A 620 -17.25 -7.63 1.60
C GLN A 620 -16.64 -8.63 0.60
N THR A 621 -16.56 -8.22 -0.66
CA THR A 621 -16.25 -9.10 -1.78
C THR A 621 -14.86 -9.74 -1.66
N TRP A 622 -13.83 -8.98 -1.29
CA TRP A 622 -12.48 -9.54 -1.16
C TRP A 622 -12.33 -10.54 0.01
N THR A 623 -13.24 -10.51 1.00
CA THR A 623 -13.25 -11.45 2.13
C THR A 623 -13.78 -12.79 1.62
N ILE A 624 -14.88 -12.74 0.86
CA ILE A 624 -15.49 -13.89 0.20
C ILE A 624 -14.51 -14.48 -0.82
N ALA A 625 -13.98 -13.64 -1.71
CA ALA A 625 -13.05 -14.06 -2.76
C ALA A 625 -11.72 -14.58 -2.21
N GLY A 626 -11.16 -13.95 -1.17
CA GLY A 626 -9.93 -14.42 -0.53
C GLY A 626 -10.09 -15.79 0.12
N PHE A 627 -11.26 -16.07 0.72
CA PHE A 627 -11.59 -17.40 1.24
C PHE A 627 -11.70 -18.44 0.11
N LEU A 628 -12.47 -18.15 -0.96
CA LEU A 628 -12.62 -19.03 -2.11
C LEU A 628 -11.28 -19.32 -2.78
N ALA A 629 -10.51 -18.27 -3.11
CA ALA A 629 -9.19 -18.39 -3.72
C ALA A 629 -8.26 -19.27 -2.87
N SER A 630 -8.29 -19.12 -1.54
CA SER A 630 -7.48 -19.98 -0.64
C SER A 630 -7.84 -21.45 -0.76
N LYS A 631 -9.13 -21.80 -0.76
CA LYS A 631 -9.57 -23.20 -0.90
C LYS A 631 -9.19 -23.77 -2.26
N MET A 632 -9.42 -23.02 -3.34
CA MET A 632 -9.08 -23.45 -4.69
C MET A 632 -7.57 -23.63 -4.91
N LEU A 633 -6.73 -22.77 -4.30
CA LEU A 633 -5.28 -22.90 -4.34
C LEU A 633 -4.79 -24.15 -3.59
N LEU A 634 -5.37 -24.46 -2.43
CA LEU A 634 -5.06 -25.68 -1.68
C LEU A 634 -5.46 -26.95 -2.44
N GLU A 635 -6.56 -26.89 -3.18
CA GLU A 635 -7.03 -28.00 -4.02
C GLU A 635 -6.19 -28.18 -5.30
N ASN A 636 -5.61 -27.10 -5.82
CA ASN A 636 -4.84 -27.11 -7.06
C ASN A 636 -3.43 -26.49 -6.88
N PRO A 637 -2.50 -27.17 -6.16
CA PRO A 637 -1.14 -26.66 -5.97
C PRO A 637 -0.38 -26.41 -7.28
N GLU A 638 -0.70 -27.15 -8.34
CA GLU A 638 -0.13 -26.92 -9.68
C GLU A 638 -0.49 -25.52 -10.20
N LYS A 639 -1.77 -25.15 -10.20
CA LYS A 639 -2.20 -23.80 -10.59
C LYS A 639 -1.64 -22.73 -9.64
N ALA A 640 -1.50 -23.03 -8.34
CA ALA A 640 -0.85 -22.13 -7.40
C ALA A 640 0.62 -21.85 -7.78
N SER A 641 1.33 -22.82 -8.34
CA SER A 641 2.74 -22.65 -8.77
C SER A 641 2.93 -21.61 -9.88
N PHE A 642 1.88 -21.30 -10.64
CA PHE A 642 1.90 -20.24 -11.64
C PHE A 642 1.91 -18.83 -11.04
N LEU A 643 1.49 -18.69 -9.77
CA LEU A 643 1.26 -17.41 -9.11
C LEU A 643 2.41 -16.98 -8.19
N PHE A 644 3.39 -17.84 -7.94
CA PHE A 644 4.60 -17.50 -7.20
C PHE A 644 5.87 -17.64 -8.06
N TRP A 645 6.98 -17.17 -7.54
CA TRP A 645 8.26 -17.16 -8.22
C TRP A 645 9.30 -18.01 -7.52
N GLU A 646 10.16 -18.67 -8.28
CA GLU A 646 11.40 -19.24 -7.73
C GLU A 646 12.52 -18.19 -7.61
N GLU A 647 13.59 -18.59 -6.90
CA GLU A 647 14.79 -17.76 -6.72
C GLU A 647 15.38 -17.39 -8.08
N ASP A 648 15.73 -16.12 -8.22
CA ASP A 648 16.33 -15.60 -9.44
C ASP A 648 17.86 -15.68 -9.36
N TYR A 649 18.39 -16.81 -9.81
CA TYR A 649 19.82 -17.05 -9.80
C TYR A 649 20.60 -16.07 -10.70
N GLU A 650 20.01 -15.56 -11.77
CA GLU A 650 20.67 -14.61 -12.68
C GLU A 650 20.93 -13.26 -12.00
N LEU A 651 19.98 -12.80 -11.18
CA LEU A 651 20.16 -11.57 -10.36
C LEU A 651 21.28 -11.71 -9.34
N LEU A 652 21.55 -12.92 -8.85
CA LEU A 652 22.66 -13.18 -7.91
C LEU A 652 24.03 -13.14 -8.60
N GLU A 653 24.10 -13.38 -9.91
CA GLU A 653 25.34 -13.36 -10.68
C GLU A 653 25.75 -11.94 -11.14
N THR A 654 24.77 -11.08 -11.43
CA THR A 654 24.98 -9.70 -11.91
C THR A 654 24.94 -8.67 -10.77
N CYS A 655 26.00 -8.62 -9.95
CA CYS A 655 26.24 -7.48 -9.03
C CYS A 655 26.97 -6.37 -9.77
N VAL A 656 26.46 -5.15 -9.74
CA VAL A 656 27.23 -3.94 -10.16
C VAL A 656 28.55 -3.82 -9.38
N CYS A 657 28.58 -4.38 -8.18
CA CYS A 657 29.74 -4.53 -7.30
C CYS A 657 30.88 -5.36 -7.93
N ALA A 658 30.56 -6.30 -8.82
CA ALA A 658 31.54 -7.09 -9.57
C ALA A 658 32.16 -6.32 -10.74
N LEU A 659 31.54 -5.21 -11.18
CA LEU A 659 32.03 -4.37 -12.28
C LEU A 659 33.11 -3.37 -11.82
N ASN A 660 33.25 -3.14 -10.51
CA ASN A 660 34.32 -2.29 -9.97
C ASN A 660 35.58 -3.11 -9.67
N LYS A 661 36.59 -2.99 -10.53
CA LYS A 661 37.94 -3.59 -10.38
C LYS A 661 38.77 -3.03 -9.20
N SER A 662 38.19 -2.25 -8.29
CA SER A 662 38.88 -1.66 -7.15
C SER A 662 38.85 -2.57 -5.91
N GLY A 663 39.49 -3.75 -5.99
CA GLY A 663 40.20 -4.46 -4.91
C GLY A 663 39.55 -4.69 -3.52
N ARG A 664 38.31 -4.29 -3.24
CA ARG A 664 37.65 -4.46 -1.94
C ARG A 664 36.15 -4.58 -2.14
N LYS A 665 35.60 -5.78 -1.88
CA LYS A 665 34.54 -6.01 -0.88
C LYS A 665 34.05 -7.47 -0.92
N LYS A 666 33.87 -8.05 0.28
CA LYS A 666 33.06 -9.26 0.49
C LYS A 666 31.62 -8.91 0.10
N CYS A 667 31.20 -9.26 -1.10
CA CYS A 667 29.79 -9.13 -1.47
C CYS A 667 29.00 -10.21 -0.72
N SER A 668 28.08 -9.83 0.16
CA SER A 668 27.23 -10.77 0.91
C SER A 668 26.37 -11.64 -0.02
N ARG A 669 26.23 -11.27 -1.31
CA ARG A 669 25.54 -12.09 -2.32
C ARG A 669 26.27 -13.38 -2.68
N PHE A 670 27.61 -13.41 -2.70
CA PHE A 670 28.33 -14.67 -2.89
C PHE A 670 28.09 -15.62 -1.70
N ALA A 671 27.97 -15.06 -0.49
CA ALA A 671 27.61 -15.82 0.70
C ALA A 671 26.15 -16.33 0.62
N ALA A 672 25.20 -15.48 0.23
CA ALA A 672 23.80 -15.89 0.01
C ALA A 672 23.69 -16.98 -1.06
N ARG A 673 24.36 -16.84 -2.21
CA ARG A 673 24.43 -17.89 -3.24
C ARG A 673 25.01 -19.19 -2.69
N SER A 674 26.11 -19.12 -1.93
CA SER A 674 26.74 -20.32 -1.36
C SER A 674 25.84 -21.02 -0.33
N GLN A 675 25.04 -20.25 0.43
CA GLN A 675 24.06 -20.77 1.38
C GLN A 675 22.83 -21.37 0.69
N ILE A 676 22.37 -20.77 -0.40
CA ILE A 676 21.24 -21.28 -1.20
C ILE A 676 21.64 -22.59 -1.88
N LEU A 677 22.78 -22.60 -2.57
CA LEU A 677 23.28 -23.79 -3.27
C LEU A 677 23.72 -24.93 -2.32
N SER A 678 24.00 -24.64 -1.05
CA SER A 678 24.31 -25.68 -0.05
C SER A 678 23.07 -26.34 0.54
N ASN A 679 21.90 -25.69 0.49
CA ASN A 679 20.65 -26.21 1.02
C ASN A 679 19.84 -27.02 -0.02
N GLU A 680 20.18 -26.92 -1.31
CA GLU A 680 19.57 -27.72 -2.39
C GLU A 680 20.26 -29.10 -2.60
N LYS A 681 21.30 -29.42 -1.82
CA LYS A 681 21.96 -30.75 -1.77
C LYS A 681 21.64 -31.44 -0.46
#